data_AF-A0A174DVR4-F1
#
_entry.id   AF-A0A174DVR4-F1
#
_cell.length_a   1.000
_cell.length_b   1.000
_cell.length_c   1.000
_cell.angle_alpha   90.00
_cell.angle_beta   90.00
_cell.angle_gamma   90.00
#
_symmetry.space_group_name_H-M   'P 1'
#
loop_
_entity.id
_entity.type
_entity.pdbx_description
1 polymer ?
#
loop_
_entity_poly.entity_id
_entity_poly.type
_entity_poly.pdbx_seq_one_letter_code
_entity_poly.pdbx_strand_id
1 'polypeptide(L)'
;MDNYLRILQPSAYTFGLVGTTGSGKTRFTCNIAAPGARPILQKSVGETNTTIQNRVIIFSANPALTQRLIVAVKPDPVFFGSRDLMELLREPLCTTIRQLGRKGAPNAGEAEDCLREALRDPLQMEDFGLRRRLALLTTEQQENLVDGILQWFRDSAFYQYIEELYGRAVTELKSRGEEPSKNSAKLRNGLRTQVEARIDLLTREGGTQALLVLCQQTEQVLKERFFRVFQPERRSEDGYYYLNLALDEPDQDAADAFFSNNTKGHPSLESLCREIVIYVPIEEKIQKRLEAYPQFRDSWGYSSFALLDTRGLFHRGTSEEENEEYCANLLYRSQIDAIILLQSLSSDTNAKKAQLIYRKILKGFKRDIPIFPVYNRADCKVDDLLKDSEDDGKAPPKSGELQALLATQVQALSEGLANGIARPQQWKTPLICYLKGARSFTEYPDLKERYTLEVVLGNCFAQMSQALRQRAERLPIKLEDWETEPTPKVDRVRLTAIVDDILNLSETDRKVFTPAKLNLDENRWKVPHGNSYNALRRRLAYGGGWSSNILENYYYHCQNIQVNFPAQLQNFVTPTLTQRLAEEALSIQYGTFLSKEDEAAYQAQVARAIQPERFASQLLYDRALMDAERVPGSFGVWFQRFIENSTHYLKQPLQGREDYDVVLEELLTDAARLVLHRKVRYVSET
;
A
#
# COMPACT_ATOMS: atom_id res chain seq x y z
N MET A 1 2.09 14.99 -27.70
CA MET A 1 1.80 14.03 -26.63
C MET A 1 0.38 14.30 -26.19
N ASP A 2 -0.42 13.29 -25.90
CA ASP A 2 -1.76 13.52 -25.34
C ASP A 2 -1.59 14.19 -23.97
N ASN A 3 -2.09 15.41 -23.76
CA ASN A 3 -1.86 16.16 -22.52
C ASN A 3 -2.30 15.39 -21.28
N TYR A 4 -3.30 14.53 -21.44
CA TYR A 4 -3.79 13.64 -20.39
C TYR A 4 -2.76 12.62 -19.89
N LEU A 5 -1.67 12.38 -20.64
CA LEU A 5 -0.61 11.43 -20.31
C LEU A 5 0.63 12.09 -19.69
N ARG A 6 0.71 13.43 -19.66
CA ARG A 6 1.86 14.15 -19.10
C ARG A 6 1.97 13.99 -17.59
N ILE A 7 0.83 14.08 -16.89
CA ILE A 7 0.72 13.94 -15.44
C ILE A 7 -0.33 12.88 -15.14
N LEU A 8 0.06 11.83 -14.42
CA LEU A 8 -0.78 10.66 -14.13
C LEU A 8 -0.99 10.43 -12.63
N GLN A 9 -0.48 11.33 -11.77
CA GLN A 9 -0.73 11.36 -10.35
C GLN A 9 -2.23 11.52 -10.08
N PRO A 10 -2.80 10.80 -9.09
CA PRO A 10 -4.24 10.87 -8.82
C PRO A 10 -4.71 12.28 -8.47
N SER A 11 -5.62 12.80 -9.30
CA SER A 11 -6.09 14.20 -9.23
C SER A 11 -7.52 14.36 -8.72
N ALA A 12 -8.29 13.28 -8.61
CA ALA A 12 -9.70 13.32 -8.23
C ALA A 12 -9.94 13.18 -6.71
N TYR A 13 -11.15 13.54 -6.28
CA TYR A 13 -11.61 13.25 -4.92
C TYR A 13 -11.81 11.74 -4.73
N THR A 14 -11.20 11.18 -3.68
CA THR A 14 -11.06 9.73 -3.53
C THR A 14 -11.94 9.17 -2.42
N PHE A 15 -12.76 8.17 -2.74
CA PHE A 15 -13.44 7.34 -1.74
C PHE A 15 -12.60 6.09 -1.42
N GLY A 16 -12.27 5.89 -0.14
CA GLY A 16 -11.64 4.66 0.34
C GLY A 16 -12.66 3.52 0.43
N LEU A 17 -12.56 2.50 -0.43
CA LEU A 17 -13.48 1.37 -0.45
C LEU A 17 -12.96 0.24 0.45
N VAL A 18 -13.44 0.19 1.70
CA VAL A 18 -12.97 -0.77 2.71
C VAL A 18 -14.00 -1.86 2.94
N GLY A 19 -13.57 -3.13 2.97
CA GLY A 19 -14.45 -4.27 3.15
C GLY A 19 -13.70 -5.59 3.27
N THR A 20 -14.37 -6.61 3.81
CA THR A 20 -13.87 -7.99 3.91
C THR A 20 -13.62 -8.62 2.54
N THR A 21 -12.89 -9.73 2.51
CA THR A 21 -12.86 -10.60 1.33
C THR A 21 -14.28 -11.10 1.01
N GLY A 22 -14.69 -11.03 -0.25
CA GLY A 22 -16.04 -11.45 -0.66
C GLY A 22 -17.15 -10.39 -0.49
N SER A 23 -16.88 -9.23 0.11
CA SER A 23 -17.84 -8.11 0.25
C SER A 23 -18.37 -7.54 -1.08
N GLY A 24 -17.66 -7.80 -2.18
CA GLY A 24 -18.03 -7.33 -3.52
C GLY A 24 -17.29 -6.08 -3.98
N LYS A 25 -16.20 -5.66 -3.32
CA LYS A 25 -15.42 -4.46 -3.67
C LYS A 25 -15.06 -4.38 -5.16
N THR A 26 -14.43 -5.42 -5.70
CA THR A 26 -14.02 -5.43 -7.11
C THR A 26 -15.22 -5.30 -8.05
N ARG A 27 -16.36 -5.92 -7.71
CA ARG A 27 -17.60 -5.79 -8.50
C ARG A 27 -18.21 -4.40 -8.38
N PHE A 28 -18.17 -3.80 -7.19
CA PHE A 28 -18.61 -2.43 -6.93
C PHE A 28 -17.87 -1.48 -7.87
N THR A 29 -16.53 -1.60 -7.91
CA THR A 29 -15.66 -0.85 -8.81
C THR A 29 -15.97 -1.10 -10.28
N CYS A 30 -16.08 -2.36 -10.72
CA CYS A 30 -16.34 -2.69 -12.13
C CYS A 30 -17.66 -2.10 -12.64
N ASN A 31 -18.71 -2.09 -11.81
CA ASN A 31 -20.03 -1.61 -12.23
C ASN A 31 -20.08 -0.09 -12.48
N ILE A 32 -19.07 0.66 -12.03
CA ILE A 32 -18.95 2.11 -12.25
C ILE A 32 -18.35 2.42 -13.62
N ALA A 33 -17.55 1.50 -14.16
CA ALA A 33 -16.91 1.66 -15.46
C ALA A 33 -17.94 1.59 -16.60
N ALA A 34 -17.64 2.29 -17.70
CA ALA A 34 -18.38 2.18 -18.95
C ALA A 34 -18.36 0.74 -19.49
N PRO A 35 -19.43 0.30 -20.20
CA PRO A 35 -19.57 -1.08 -20.64
C PRO A 35 -18.36 -1.68 -21.38
N GLY A 36 -17.64 -0.91 -22.20
CA GLY A 36 -16.44 -1.38 -22.91
C GLY A 36 -15.24 -1.67 -22.00
N ALA A 37 -15.08 -0.95 -20.89
CA ALA A 37 -13.99 -1.17 -19.94
C ALA A 37 -14.28 -2.27 -18.91
N ARG A 38 -15.56 -2.61 -18.70
CA ARG A 38 -15.99 -3.61 -17.70
C ARG A 38 -15.35 -4.98 -17.90
N PRO A 39 -15.29 -5.57 -19.11
CA PRO A 39 -14.71 -6.89 -19.31
C PRO A 39 -13.25 -6.96 -18.86
N ILE A 40 -12.45 -5.93 -19.17
CA ILE A 40 -11.04 -5.84 -18.77
C ILE A 40 -10.92 -5.82 -17.24
N LEU A 41 -11.65 -4.92 -16.56
CA LEU A 41 -11.63 -4.84 -15.10
C LEU A 41 -12.18 -6.12 -14.42
N GLN A 42 -13.12 -6.80 -15.07
CA GLN A 42 -13.70 -8.05 -14.58
C GLN A 42 -12.74 -9.23 -14.68
N LYS A 43 -11.68 -9.17 -15.48
CA LYS A 43 -10.62 -10.21 -15.45
C LYS A 43 -9.91 -10.26 -14.09
N SER A 44 -9.86 -9.12 -13.38
CA SER A 44 -9.46 -9.08 -11.97
C SER A 44 -10.53 -9.57 -10.99
N VAL A 45 -11.66 -10.13 -11.44
CA VAL A 45 -12.70 -10.71 -10.56
C VAL A 45 -12.56 -12.23 -10.57
N GLY A 46 -12.33 -12.83 -9.41
CA GLY A 46 -12.17 -14.26 -9.21
C GLY A 46 -12.79 -14.72 -7.89
N GLU A 47 -12.82 -16.04 -7.67
CA GLU A 47 -13.45 -16.65 -6.50
C GLU A 47 -12.64 -16.42 -5.20
N THR A 48 -11.34 -16.11 -5.31
CA THR A 48 -10.43 -15.84 -4.19
C THR A 48 -9.64 -14.54 -4.38
N ASN A 49 -9.19 -13.95 -3.26
CA ASN A 49 -8.49 -12.65 -3.12
C ASN A 49 -7.82 -12.08 -4.40
N THR A 50 -8.52 -11.20 -5.09
CA THR A 50 -8.08 -10.66 -6.39
C THR A 50 -7.14 -9.46 -6.28
N THR A 51 -7.44 -8.50 -5.42
CA THR A 51 -6.63 -7.27 -5.26
C THR A 51 -5.40 -7.56 -4.40
N ILE A 52 -4.19 -7.43 -4.97
CA ILE A 52 -2.92 -7.68 -4.27
C ILE A 52 -2.41 -6.41 -3.61
N GLN A 53 -2.37 -5.35 -4.40
CA GLN A 53 -1.93 -4.02 -4.02
C GLN A 53 -3.12 -3.07 -4.06
N ASN A 54 -3.09 -2.06 -3.20
CA ASN A 54 -4.09 -1.00 -3.26
C ASN A 54 -3.94 -0.23 -4.57
N ARG A 55 -5.05 0.04 -5.25
CA ARG A 55 -5.05 0.77 -6.53
C ARG A 55 -6.05 1.90 -6.49
N VAL A 56 -5.67 3.04 -7.07
CA VAL A 56 -6.56 4.19 -7.23
C VAL A 56 -7.18 4.11 -8.62
N ILE A 57 -8.50 4.01 -8.69
CA ILE A 57 -9.23 3.92 -9.96
C ILE A 57 -9.99 5.21 -10.15
N ILE A 58 -9.64 5.95 -11.19
CA ILE A 58 -10.22 7.25 -11.54
C ILE A 58 -11.26 7.03 -12.62
N PHE A 59 -12.52 7.30 -12.28
CA PHE A 59 -13.62 7.30 -13.23
C PHE A 59 -13.81 8.72 -13.74
N SER A 60 -13.63 8.92 -15.04
CA SER A 60 -13.68 10.25 -15.64
C SER A 60 -14.52 10.27 -16.91
N ALA A 61 -15.21 11.40 -17.11
CA ALA A 61 -15.96 11.73 -18.33
C ALA A 61 -15.07 12.37 -19.41
N ASN A 62 -13.75 12.43 -19.21
CA ASN A 62 -12.82 13.00 -20.17
C ASN A 62 -12.90 12.22 -21.51
N PRO A 63 -13.13 12.90 -22.65
CA PRO A 63 -13.19 12.27 -23.98
C PRO A 63 -11.94 11.45 -24.35
N ALA A 64 -10.79 11.79 -23.80
CA ALA A 64 -9.54 11.05 -23.99
C ALA A 64 -9.61 9.60 -23.45
N LEU A 65 -10.62 9.24 -22.66
CA LEU A 65 -10.84 7.88 -22.15
C LEU A 65 -11.99 7.13 -22.84
N THR A 66 -12.71 7.75 -23.77
CA THR A 66 -13.94 7.14 -24.33
C THR A 66 -13.67 5.79 -25.00
N GLN A 67 -12.50 5.60 -25.62
CA GLN A 67 -12.12 4.39 -26.35
C GLN A 67 -10.93 3.64 -25.73
N ARG A 68 -10.48 4.04 -24.54
CA ARG A 68 -9.31 3.42 -23.90
C ARG A 68 -9.36 3.46 -22.38
N LEU A 69 -8.61 2.56 -21.76
CA LEU A 69 -8.28 2.57 -20.34
C LEU A 69 -6.78 2.76 -20.19
N ILE A 70 -6.35 3.50 -19.17
CA ILE A 70 -4.92 3.78 -18.93
C ILE A 70 -4.53 3.20 -17.58
N VAL A 71 -3.51 2.35 -17.56
CA VAL A 71 -2.89 1.83 -16.33
C VAL A 71 -1.58 2.57 -16.13
N ALA A 72 -1.46 3.33 -15.06
CA ALA A 72 -0.27 4.09 -14.69
C ALA A 72 0.31 3.53 -13.38
N VAL A 73 1.61 3.24 -13.37
CA VAL A 73 2.25 2.58 -12.23
C VAL A 73 3.58 3.24 -11.86
N LYS A 74 3.89 3.24 -10.56
CA LYS A 74 5.28 3.38 -10.09
C LYS A 74 5.74 2.00 -9.64
N PRO A 75 6.79 1.43 -10.27
CA PRO A 75 7.36 0.17 -9.82
C PRO A 75 8.01 0.33 -8.44
N ASP A 76 8.07 -0.78 -7.69
CA ASP A 76 8.99 -0.89 -6.56
C ASP A 76 10.42 -0.60 -7.05
N PRO A 77 11.26 0.11 -6.27
CA PRO A 77 12.63 0.43 -6.68
C PRO A 77 13.52 -0.81 -6.80
N VAL A 78 13.14 -1.90 -6.12
CA VAL A 78 13.79 -3.21 -6.17
C VAL A 78 12.70 -4.28 -6.20
N PHE A 79 12.65 -5.10 -7.25
CA PHE A 79 11.67 -6.19 -7.40
C PHE A 79 12.05 -7.46 -6.64
N PHE A 80 13.35 -7.76 -6.52
CA PHE A 80 13.90 -8.86 -5.75
C PHE A 80 15.27 -8.46 -5.18
N GLY A 81 15.29 -8.18 -3.88
CA GLY A 81 16.48 -7.71 -3.17
C GLY A 81 17.15 -8.76 -2.29
N SER A 82 18.21 -8.35 -1.60
CA SER A 82 18.87 -9.23 -0.64
C SER A 82 17.94 -9.66 0.52
N ARG A 83 17.08 -8.76 1.00
CA ARG A 83 16.05 -9.11 2.00
C ARG A 83 15.15 -10.25 1.53
N ASP A 84 14.73 -10.20 0.28
CA ASP A 84 13.87 -11.20 -0.34
C ASP A 84 14.59 -12.56 -0.43
N LEU A 85 15.85 -12.54 -0.87
CA LEU A 85 16.68 -13.74 -0.87
C LEU A 85 16.85 -14.31 0.55
N MET A 86 17.08 -13.47 1.56
CA MET A 86 17.21 -13.93 2.94
C MET A 86 15.90 -14.52 3.47
N GLU A 87 14.74 -14.00 3.08
CA GLU A 87 13.44 -14.59 3.39
C GLU A 87 13.26 -15.96 2.72
N LEU A 88 13.77 -16.13 1.48
CA LEU A 88 13.79 -17.40 0.78
C LEU A 88 14.74 -18.43 1.41
N LEU A 89 15.90 -18.01 1.93
CA LEU A 89 16.97 -18.92 2.40
C LEU A 89 16.80 -19.43 3.84
N ARG A 90 16.27 -18.61 4.75
CA ARG A 90 16.32 -18.88 6.20
C ARG A 90 15.66 -20.20 6.60
N GLU A 91 14.41 -20.41 6.20
CA GLU A 91 13.65 -21.60 6.60
C GLU A 91 14.13 -22.89 5.91
N PRO A 92 14.48 -22.88 4.60
CA PRO A 92 15.12 -24.02 3.96
C PRO A 92 16.42 -24.44 4.66
N LEU A 93 17.33 -23.51 4.95
CA LEU A 93 18.56 -23.81 5.69
C LEU A 93 18.29 -24.37 7.09
N CYS A 94 17.34 -23.79 7.84
CA CYS A 94 16.92 -24.33 9.14
C CYS A 94 16.39 -25.76 9.01
N THR A 95 15.63 -26.04 7.96
CA THR A 95 15.07 -27.36 7.68
C THR A 95 16.17 -28.37 7.38
N THR A 96 17.10 -28.04 6.50
CA THR A 96 18.27 -28.87 6.16
C THR A 96 19.12 -29.18 7.40
N ILE A 97 19.47 -28.16 8.19
CA ILE A 97 20.28 -28.33 9.40
C ILE A 97 19.56 -29.22 10.42
N ARG A 98 18.25 -29.03 10.60
CA ARG A 98 17.45 -29.85 11.52
C ARG A 98 17.40 -31.32 11.10
N GLN A 99 17.31 -31.60 9.81
CA GLN A 99 17.20 -32.97 9.28
C GLN A 99 18.55 -33.71 9.34
N LEU A 100 19.65 -33.02 9.02
CA LEU A 100 20.96 -33.64 8.86
C LEU A 100 21.87 -33.47 10.08
N GLY A 101 21.84 -32.33 10.78
CA GLY A 101 22.80 -32.00 11.85
C GLY A 101 22.74 -32.90 13.08
N ARG A 102 21.69 -33.72 13.23
CA ARG A 102 21.61 -34.76 14.28
C ARG A 102 22.35 -36.05 13.90
N LYS A 103 22.58 -36.28 12.62
CA LYS A 103 23.21 -37.51 12.09
C LYS A 103 24.75 -37.40 12.02
N GLY A 104 25.31 -36.24 12.35
CA GLY A 104 26.72 -35.89 12.18
C GLY A 104 26.94 -35.03 10.93
N ALA A 105 28.21 -34.74 10.60
CA ALA A 105 28.59 -33.97 9.42
C ALA A 105 28.13 -34.66 8.13
N PRO A 106 27.20 -34.06 7.36
CA PRO A 106 26.76 -34.64 6.10
C PRO A 106 27.82 -34.44 5.00
N ASN A 107 27.80 -35.31 4.00
CA ASN A 107 28.55 -35.05 2.76
C ASN A 107 27.82 -33.97 1.93
N ALA A 108 28.54 -33.34 0.99
CA ALA A 108 28.02 -32.22 0.20
C ALA A 108 26.76 -32.60 -0.61
N GLY A 109 26.73 -33.79 -1.23
CA GLY A 109 25.59 -34.24 -2.04
C GLY A 109 24.31 -34.42 -1.23
N GLU A 110 24.38 -35.11 -0.08
CA GLU A 110 23.22 -35.30 0.81
C GLU A 110 22.68 -33.95 1.32
N ALA A 111 23.57 -33.00 1.64
CA ALA A 111 23.18 -31.68 2.10
C ALA A 111 22.52 -30.84 0.99
N GLU A 112 23.03 -30.91 -0.23
CA GLU A 112 22.48 -30.22 -1.39
C GLU A 112 21.10 -30.76 -1.78
N ASP A 113 20.91 -32.08 -1.83
CA ASP A 113 19.62 -32.68 -2.16
C ASP A 113 18.55 -32.27 -1.14
N CYS A 114 18.89 -32.31 0.14
CA CYS A 114 18.01 -31.88 1.23
C CYS A 114 17.66 -30.38 1.14
N LEU A 115 18.63 -29.53 0.81
CA LEU A 115 18.38 -28.09 0.62
C LEU A 115 17.54 -27.82 -0.65
N ARG A 116 17.77 -28.55 -1.74
CA ARG A 116 17.00 -28.44 -2.99
C ARG A 116 15.53 -28.73 -2.73
N GLU A 117 15.21 -29.83 -2.04
CA GLU A 117 13.83 -30.16 -1.65
C GLU A 117 13.22 -29.05 -0.80
N ALA A 118 13.94 -28.57 0.22
CA ALA A 118 13.45 -27.52 1.10
C ALA A 118 13.25 -26.16 0.41
N LEU A 119 13.99 -25.85 -0.65
CA LEU A 119 13.85 -24.63 -1.46
C LEU A 119 12.64 -24.68 -2.42
N ARG A 120 12.22 -25.88 -2.86
CA ARG A 120 11.06 -26.03 -3.75
C ARG A 120 9.74 -25.77 -3.04
N ASP A 121 9.63 -26.11 -1.75
CA ASP A 121 8.42 -25.89 -0.96
C ASP A 121 7.96 -24.41 -0.96
N PRO A 122 8.80 -23.40 -0.65
CA PRO A 122 8.44 -21.99 -0.75
C PRO A 122 8.03 -21.52 -2.15
N LEU A 123 8.63 -22.08 -3.20
CA LEU A 123 8.36 -21.71 -4.60
C LEU A 123 7.03 -22.26 -5.11
N GLN A 124 6.53 -23.32 -4.48
CA GLN A 124 5.27 -23.98 -4.85
C GLN A 124 4.06 -23.50 -4.02
N MET A 125 4.27 -22.69 -2.98
CA MET A 125 3.21 -22.20 -2.09
C MET A 125 2.51 -20.91 -2.60
N GLU A 126 1.18 -20.89 -2.51
CA GLU A 126 0.29 -19.86 -3.10
C GLU A 126 0.14 -18.54 -2.30
N ASP A 127 1.06 -18.26 -1.38
CA ASP A 127 0.87 -17.16 -0.41
C ASP A 127 1.44 -15.81 -0.90
N PHE A 128 1.00 -14.73 -0.24
CA PHE A 128 1.28 -13.34 -0.59
C PHE A 128 2.77 -12.94 -0.46
N GLY A 129 3.15 -11.81 -1.08
CA GLY A 129 4.47 -11.20 -0.92
C GLY A 129 5.52 -11.78 -1.87
N LEU A 130 6.65 -12.23 -1.32
CA LEU A 130 7.80 -12.73 -2.08
C LEU A 130 7.43 -13.86 -3.07
N ARG A 131 6.63 -14.81 -2.62
CA ARG A 131 6.27 -16.00 -3.42
C ARG A 131 5.51 -15.63 -4.70
N ARG A 132 4.62 -14.63 -4.65
CA ARG A 132 3.92 -14.12 -5.86
C ARG A 132 4.86 -13.44 -6.84
N ARG A 133 5.86 -12.70 -6.35
CA ARG A 133 6.90 -12.12 -7.22
C ARG A 133 7.74 -13.22 -7.87
N LEU A 134 8.11 -14.26 -7.13
CA LEU A 134 8.82 -15.41 -7.68
C LEU A 134 7.97 -16.25 -8.65
N ALA A 135 6.64 -16.25 -8.51
CA ALA A 135 5.74 -16.86 -9.47
C ALA A 135 5.73 -16.15 -10.85
N LEU A 136 6.21 -14.89 -10.92
CA LEU A 136 6.46 -14.20 -12.19
C LEU A 136 7.72 -14.72 -12.90
N LEU A 137 8.46 -15.65 -12.33
CA LEU A 137 9.55 -16.34 -13.03
C LEU A 137 8.99 -17.56 -13.77
N THR A 138 9.59 -17.92 -14.92
CA THR A 138 9.30 -19.21 -15.55
C THR A 138 9.83 -20.35 -14.68
N THR A 139 9.34 -21.58 -14.89
CA THR A 139 9.85 -22.76 -14.16
C THR A 139 11.37 -22.93 -14.32
N GLU A 140 11.89 -22.68 -15.52
CA GLU A 140 13.34 -22.69 -15.79
C GLU A 140 14.08 -21.62 -14.98
N GLN A 141 13.56 -20.39 -14.92
CA GLN A 141 14.16 -19.30 -14.13
C GLN A 141 14.10 -19.57 -12.62
N GLN A 142 13.05 -20.23 -12.14
CA GLN A 142 12.95 -20.66 -10.74
C GLN A 142 13.99 -21.75 -10.41
N GLU A 143 14.16 -22.74 -11.28
CA GLU A 143 15.19 -23.77 -11.07
C GLU A 143 16.61 -23.18 -11.17
N ASN A 144 16.85 -22.23 -12.07
CA ASN A 144 18.13 -21.49 -12.12
C ASN A 144 18.43 -20.74 -10.81
N LEU A 145 17.41 -20.16 -10.18
CA LEU A 145 17.56 -19.52 -8.86
C LEU A 145 17.94 -20.56 -7.79
N VAL A 146 17.28 -21.73 -7.79
CA VAL A 146 17.59 -22.83 -6.86
C VAL A 146 19.02 -23.34 -7.08
N ASP A 147 19.40 -23.62 -8.33
CA ASP A 147 20.73 -24.11 -8.67
C ASP A 147 21.83 -23.09 -8.31
N GLY A 148 21.58 -21.79 -8.50
CA GLY A 148 22.49 -20.73 -8.06
C GLY A 148 22.69 -20.71 -6.53
N ILE A 149 21.62 -20.92 -5.75
CA ILE A 149 21.71 -21.04 -4.29
C ILE A 149 22.52 -22.28 -3.89
N LEU A 150 22.27 -23.42 -4.54
CA LEU A 150 22.99 -24.67 -4.27
C LEU A 150 24.48 -24.56 -4.60
N GLN A 151 24.81 -23.90 -5.70
CA GLN A 151 26.19 -23.62 -6.09
C GLN A 151 26.89 -22.76 -5.02
N TRP A 152 26.25 -21.67 -4.55
CA TRP A 152 26.78 -20.89 -3.43
C TRP A 152 26.95 -21.73 -2.17
N PHE A 153 25.97 -22.56 -1.83
CA PHE A 153 25.99 -23.41 -0.65
C PHE A 153 27.18 -24.40 -0.66
N ARG A 154 27.50 -24.94 -1.85
CA ARG A 154 28.68 -25.77 -2.09
C ARG A 154 29.98 -24.98 -1.98
N ASP A 155 30.10 -23.88 -2.72
CA ASP A 155 31.33 -23.10 -2.85
C ASP A 155 31.73 -22.39 -1.56
N SER A 156 30.75 -21.97 -0.77
CA SER A 156 30.96 -21.41 0.58
C SER A 156 31.24 -22.48 1.65
N ALA A 157 31.24 -23.76 1.25
CA ALA A 157 31.36 -24.91 2.14
C ALA A 157 30.35 -24.89 3.30
N PHE A 158 29.17 -24.30 3.11
CA PHE A 158 28.19 -24.10 4.19
C PHE A 158 27.77 -25.42 4.84
N TYR A 159 27.67 -26.50 4.04
CA TYR A 159 27.30 -27.84 4.52
C TYR A 159 28.21 -28.36 5.65
N GLN A 160 29.48 -27.94 5.71
CA GLN A 160 30.42 -28.36 6.76
C GLN A 160 30.01 -27.86 8.16
N TYR A 161 29.22 -26.80 8.22
CA TYR A 161 28.77 -26.20 9.49
C TYR A 161 27.46 -26.80 10.01
N ILE A 162 26.81 -27.71 9.28
CA ILE A 162 25.48 -28.23 9.65
C ILE A 162 25.46 -28.87 11.04
N GLU A 163 26.41 -29.77 11.33
CA GLU A 163 26.50 -30.43 12.64
C GLU A 163 26.78 -29.42 13.75
N GLU A 164 27.72 -28.50 13.50
CA GLU A 164 28.10 -27.48 14.46
C GLU A 164 26.94 -26.55 14.81
N LEU A 165 26.23 -26.03 13.82
CA LEU A 165 25.11 -25.10 14.02
C LEU A 165 23.95 -25.79 14.78
N TYR A 166 23.68 -27.07 14.47
CA TYR A 166 22.71 -27.87 15.22
C TYR A 166 23.15 -28.09 16.67
N GLY A 167 24.41 -28.48 16.87
CA GLY A 167 25.01 -28.69 18.19
C GLY A 167 24.97 -27.43 19.06
N ARG A 168 25.33 -26.27 18.51
CA ARG A 168 25.23 -24.96 19.18
C ARG A 168 23.80 -24.65 19.61
N ALA A 169 22.83 -24.77 18.70
CA ALA A 169 21.42 -24.51 19.02
C ALA A 169 20.89 -25.43 20.13
N VAL A 170 21.25 -26.72 20.12
CA VAL A 170 20.86 -27.68 21.16
C VAL A 170 21.54 -27.37 22.49
N THR A 171 22.83 -27.05 22.48
CA THR A 171 23.61 -26.76 23.69
C THR A 171 23.08 -25.53 24.40
N GLU A 172 22.75 -24.49 23.63
CA GLU A 172 22.18 -23.26 24.13
C GLU A 172 20.80 -23.44 24.79
N LEU A 173 19.96 -24.33 24.25
CA LEU A 173 18.68 -24.70 24.88
C LEU A 173 18.91 -25.50 26.18
N LYS A 174 19.83 -26.46 26.16
CA LYS A 174 20.14 -27.32 27.31
C LYS A 174 20.74 -26.55 28.48
N SER A 175 21.60 -25.56 28.22
CA SER A 175 22.23 -24.73 29.27
C SER A 175 21.22 -23.92 30.08
N ARG A 176 19.93 -23.97 29.72
CA ARG A 176 18.83 -23.20 30.30
C ARG A 176 17.73 -24.09 30.87
N GLY A 177 18.01 -25.39 31.01
CA GLY A 177 17.06 -26.37 31.54
C GLY A 177 15.91 -26.70 30.59
N GLU A 178 16.04 -26.40 29.29
CA GLU A 178 15.03 -26.76 28.30
C GLU A 178 15.40 -28.05 27.58
N GLU A 179 14.44 -28.98 27.45
CA GLU A 179 14.62 -30.15 26.58
C GLU A 179 14.22 -29.83 25.14
N PRO A 180 15.16 -29.89 24.17
CA PRO A 180 14.85 -29.63 22.77
C PRO A 180 14.06 -30.81 22.19
N SER A 181 12.74 -30.73 22.24
CA SER A 181 11.90 -31.67 21.50
C SER A 181 12.12 -31.46 19.99
N LYS A 182 12.13 -32.57 19.23
CA LYS A 182 12.47 -32.61 17.78
C LYS A 182 11.63 -31.67 16.90
N ASN A 183 10.43 -31.31 17.35
CA ASN A 183 9.48 -30.46 16.65
C ASN A 183 9.20 -29.14 17.38
N SER A 184 9.93 -28.81 18.44
CA SER A 184 9.71 -27.59 19.20
C SER A 184 9.98 -26.34 18.37
N ALA A 185 9.09 -25.35 18.49
CA ALA A 185 9.31 -24.01 17.92
C ALA A 185 10.61 -23.37 18.44
N LYS A 186 11.01 -23.73 19.67
CA LYS A 186 12.24 -23.26 20.32
C LYS A 186 13.50 -23.71 19.57
N LEU A 187 13.57 -24.98 19.16
CA LEU A 187 14.69 -25.47 18.34
C LEU A 187 14.77 -24.76 16.99
N ARG A 188 13.63 -24.51 16.33
CA ARG A 188 13.61 -23.76 15.06
C ARG A 188 14.13 -22.32 15.24
N ASN A 189 13.70 -21.62 16.28
CA ASN A 189 14.18 -20.28 16.58
C ASN A 189 15.68 -20.24 16.92
N GLY A 190 16.17 -21.24 17.67
CA GLY A 190 17.59 -21.41 17.95
C GLY A 190 18.40 -21.61 16.67
N LEU A 191 17.96 -22.52 15.79
CA LEU A 191 18.59 -22.77 14.49
C LEU A 191 18.61 -21.53 13.60
N ARG A 192 17.49 -20.80 13.54
CA ARG A 192 17.40 -19.54 12.78
C ARG A 192 18.46 -18.54 13.22
N THR A 193 18.68 -18.41 14.52
CA THR A 193 19.71 -17.50 15.05
C THR A 193 21.11 -17.93 14.60
N GLN A 194 21.41 -19.23 14.66
CA GLN A 194 22.72 -19.76 14.24
C GLN A 194 22.94 -19.62 12.73
N VAL A 195 21.91 -19.86 11.90
CA VAL A 195 21.94 -19.65 10.45
C VAL A 195 22.20 -18.19 10.12
N GLU A 196 21.43 -17.28 10.71
CA GLU A 196 21.58 -15.84 10.49
C GLU A 196 22.98 -15.36 10.89
N ALA A 197 23.50 -15.78 12.04
CA ALA A 197 24.86 -15.45 12.49
C ALA A 197 25.96 -15.98 11.55
N ARG A 198 25.79 -17.18 10.97
CA ARG A 198 26.74 -17.73 10.00
C ARG A 198 26.72 -16.95 8.69
N ILE A 199 25.54 -16.56 8.21
CA ILE A 199 25.41 -15.73 7.00
C ILE A 199 26.02 -14.34 7.23
N ASP A 200 25.84 -13.75 8.41
CA ASP A 200 26.46 -12.48 8.76
C ASP A 200 27.99 -12.56 8.72
N LEU A 201 28.56 -13.65 9.25
CA LEU A 201 30.00 -13.90 9.19
C LEU A 201 30.49 -14.06 7.74
N LEU A 202 29.84 -14.92 6.96
CA LEU A 202 30.16 -15.12 5.55
C LEU A 202 30.07 -13.83 4.76
N THR A 203 29.11 -12.96 5.08
CA THR A 203 28.98 -11.65 4.42
C THR A 203 30.18 -10.75 4.70
N ARG A 204 30.68 -10.74 5.94
CA ARG A 204 31.90 -9.98 6.29
C ARG A 204 33.14 -10.54 5.61
N GLU A 205 33.18 -11.85 5.40
CA GLU A 205 34.26 -12.56 4.70
C GLU A 205 34.14 -12.48 3.16
N GLY A 206 33.10 -11.82 2.62
CA GLY A 206 32.83 -11.73 1.18
C GLY A 206 32.21 -12.99 0.56
N GLY A 207 31.95 -14.01 1.37
CA GLY A 207 31.38 -15.30 0.96
C GLY A 207 29.92 -15.26 0.51
N THR A 208 29.25 -14.11 0.53
CA THR A 208 27.87 -13.92 0.02
C THR A 208 27.80 -13.14 -1.30
N GLN A 209 28.94 -12.86 -1.94
CA GLN A 209 28.96 -12.12 -3.21
C GLN A 209 28.21 -12.86 -4.34
N ALA A 210 28.32 -14.20 -4.40
CA ALA A 210 27.59 -15.00 -5.38
C ALA A 210 26.06 -14.90 -5.21
N LEU A 211 25.58 -14.81 -3.96
CA LEU A 211 24.18 -14.59 -3.66
C LEU A 211 23.70 -13.21 -4.12
N LEU A 212 24.54 -12.18 -3.98
CA LEU A 212 24.23 -10.84 -4.48
C LEU A 212 24.13 -10.79 -6.01
N VAL A 213 25.05 -11.47 -6.72
CA VAL A 213 24.98 -11.61 -8.18
C VAL A 213 23.70 -12.32 -8.59
N LEU A 214 23.30 -13.37 -7.86
CA LEU A 214 22.06 -14.08 -8.11
C LEU A 214 20.84 -13.16 -7.92
N CYS A 215 20.81 -12.35 -6.85
CA CYS A 215 19.77 -11.32 -6.67
C CYS A 215 19.69 -10.38 -7.88
N GLN A 216 20.82 -9.88 -8.37
CA GLN A 216 20.86 -8.96 -9.52
C GLN A 216 20.34 -9.62 -10.80
N GLN A 217 20.65 -10.89 -11.02
CA GLN A 217 20.13 -11.65 -12.16
C GLN A 217 18.61 -11.85 -12.06
N THR A 218 18.09 -12.25 -10.90
CA THR A 218 16.64 -12.41 -10.69
C THR A 218 15.91 -11.07 -10.81
N GLU A 219 16.46 -10.00 -10.24
CA GLU A 219 15.97 -8.63 -10.37
C GLU A 219 15.86 -8.21 -11.84
N GLN A 220 16.91 -8.49 -12.63
CA GLN A 220 16.94 -8.14 -14.05
C GLN A 220 15.87 -8.88 -14.85
N VAL A 221 15.66 -10.17 -14.58
CA VAL A 221 14.59 -10.96 -15.22
C VAL A 221 13.22 -10.39 -14.90
N LEU A 222 12.97 -10.01 -13.64
CA LEU A 222 11.70 -9.38 -13.26
C LEU A 222 11.52 -8.01 -13.91
N LYS A 223 12.59 -7.20 -14.02
CA LYS A 223 12.59 -5.93 -14.75
C LYS A 223 12.24 -6.10 -16.22
N GLU A 224 12.86 -7.05 -16.89
CA GLU A 224 12.58 -7.36 -18.30
C GLU A 224 11.12 -7.76 -18.49
N ARG A 225 10.58 -8.60 -17.60
CA ARG A 225 9.16 -9.00 -17.64
C ARG A 225 8.22 -7.81 -17.44
N PHE A 226 8.53 -6.90 -16.51
CA PHE A 226 7.75 -5.70 -16.27
C PHE A 226 7.80 -4.73 -17.47
N PHE A 227 8.99 -4.43 -17.98
CA PHE A 227 9.18 -3.45 -19.05
C PHE A 227 8.75 -3.97 -20.43
N ARG A 228 8.58 -5.28 -20.59
CA ARG A 228 7.91 -5.85 -21.77
C ARG A 228 6.47 -5.36 -21.93
N VAL A 229 5.79 -5.06 -20.82
CA VAL A 229 4.41 -4.54 -20.80
C VAL A 229 4.38 -3.01 -20.76
N PHE A 230 5.11 -2.39 -19.83
CA PHE A 230 5.00 -0.96 -19.57
C PHE A 230 5.88 -0.06 -20.45
N GLN A 231 6.88 -0.62 -21.15
CA GLN A 231 7.84 0.09 -22.02
C GLN A 231 8.59 1.26 -21.33
N PRO A 232 9.93 1.23 -21.19
CA PRO A 232 10.68 2.28 -20.48
C PRO A 232 10.45 3.70 -21.02
N GLU A 233 10.13 3.83 -22.32
CA GLU A 233 9.93 5.11 -23.00
C GLU A 233 8.54 5.72 -22.70
N ARG A 234 7.57 4.92 -22.24
CA ARG A 234 6.22 5.38 -21.89
C ARG A 234 6.18 5.83 -20.44
N ARG A 235 6.81 6.97 -20.18
CA ARG A 235 6.91 7.56 -18.85
C ARG A 235 6.35 8.99 -18.83
N SER A 236 5.47 9.26 -17.88
CA SER A 236 4.93 10.59 -17.63
C SER A 236 5.95 11.49 -16.91
N GLU A 237 5.74 12.81 -16.92
CA GLU A 237 6.67 13.79 -16.33
C GLU A 237 6.74 13.68 -14.80
N ASP A 238 5.68 13.19 -14.17
CA ASP A 238 5.59 12.85 -12.75
C ASP A 238 6.04 11.41 -12.42
N GLY A 239 6.60 10.72 -13.41
CA GLY A 239 7.38 9.50 -13.22
C GLY A 239 6.60 8.19 -13.17
N TYR A 240 5.34 8.18 -13.62
CA TYR A 240 4.60 6.93 -13.83
C TYR A 240 4.97 6.30 -15.17
N TYR A 241 5.12 4.98 -15.19
CA TYR A 241 5.07 4.23 -16.45
C TYR A 241 3.62 3.92 -16.79
N TYR A 242 3.24 3.97 -18.06
CA TYR A 242 1.84 3.79 -18.43
C TYR A 242 1.60 2.86 -19.61
N LEU A 243 0.51 2.12 -19.50
CA LEU A 243 -0.04 1.24 -20.52
C LEU A 243 -1.40 1.78 -20.97
N ASN A 244 -1.55 1.98 -22.28
CA ASN A 244 -2.82 2.35 -22.90
C ASN A 244 -3.46 1.09 -23.49
N LEU A 245 -4.64 0.73 -22.99
CA LEU A 245 -5.44 -0.40 -23.49
C LEU A 245 -6.64 0.12 -24.26
N ALA A 246 -6.73 -0.21 -25.54
CA ALA A 246 -7.92 0.05 -26.35
C ALA A 246 -9.11 -0.78 -25.83
N LEU A 247 -10.33 -0.25 -25.93
CA LEU A 247 -11.53 -0.93 -25.43
C LEU A 247 -12.24 -1.81 -26.47
N ASP A 248 -12.06 -1.50 -27.75
CA ASP A 248 -12.60 -2.26 -28.88
C ASP A 248 -11.80 -3.54 -29.14
N GLU A 249 -10.48 -3.43 -29.24
CA GLU A 249 -9.54 -4.54 -29.44
C GLU A 249 -8.37 -4.42 -28.45
N PRO A 250 -8.58 -4.76 -27.15
CA PRO A 250 -7.52 -4.66 -26.16
C PRO A 250 -6.41 -5.66 -26.46
N ASP A 251 -5.15 -5.23 -26.27
CA ASP A 251 -4.00 -6.13 -26.15
C ASP A 251 -4.24 -7.11 -24.99
N GLN A 252 -4.61 -8.34 -25.33
CA GLN A 252 -5.02 -9.34 -24.34
C GLN A 252 -3.85 -9.78 -23.47
N ASP A 253 -2.64 -9.87 -24.02
CA ASP A 253 -1.45 -10.30 -23.28
C ASP A 253 -1.07 -9.24 -22.23
N ALA A 254 -1.08 -7.96 -22.63
CA ALA A 254 -0.83 -6.85 -21.71
C ALA A 254 -1.95 -6.73 -20.65
N ALA A 255 -3.21 -6.91 -21.06
CA ALA A 255 -4.34 -6.91 -20.14
C ALA A 255 -4.27 -8.08 -19.15
N ASP A 256 -3.93 -9.29 -19.58
CA ASP A 256 -3.85 -10.48 -18.73
C ASP A 256 -2.64 -10.44 -17.78
N ALA A 257 -1.53 -9.82 -18.21
CA ALA A 257 -0.36 -9.62 -17.35
C ALA A 257 -0.66 -8.72 -16.14
N PHE A 258 -1.62 -7.80 -16.25
CA PHE A 258 -1.96 -6.87 -15.17
C PHE A 258 -3.29 -7.23 -14.48
N PHE A 259 -4.35 -7.43 -15.26
CA PHE A 259 -5.71 -7.72 -14.80
C PHE A 259 -5.97 -9.22 -14.68
N SER A 260 -5.11 -9.97 -14.00
CA SER A 260 -5.39 -11.37 -13.69
C SER A 260 -6.17 -11.51 -12.38
N ASN A 261 -6.91 -12.61 -12.22
CA ASN A 261 -7.54 -12.98 -10.97
C ASN A 261 -6.56 -13.61 -9.96
N ASN A 262 -5.26 -13.61 -10.30
CA ASN A 262 -4.17 -14.12 -9.47
C ASN A 262 -4.32 -15.60 -9.05
N THR A 263 -4.89 -16.43 -9.93
CA THR A 263 -4.92 -17.89 -9.77
C THR A 263 -3.59 -18.55 -10.15
N LYS A 264 -3.44 -19.85 -9.83
CA LYS A 264 -2.26 -20.64 -10.17
C LYS A 264 -1.85 -20.45 -11.65
N GLY A 265 -0.61 -20.02 -11.86
CA GLY A 265 0.01 -19.91 -13.19
C GLY A 265 -0.06 -18.52 -13.85
N HIS A 266 -0.88 -17.59 -13.34
CA HIS A 266 -1.05 -16.25 -13.94
C HIS A 266 -0.89 -15.12 -12.90
N PRO A 267 0.29 -14.95 -12.28
CA PRO A 267 0.52 -13.87 -11.33
C PRO A 267 0.52 -12.50 -12.01
N SER A 268 -0.15 -11.53 -11.39
CA SER A 268 -0.19 -10.16 -11.86
C SER A 268 1.09 -9.36 -11.56
N LEU A 269 1.45 -8.49 -12.51
CA LEU A 269 2.49 -7.47 -12.36
C LEU A 269 2.17 -6.43 -11.26
N GLU A 270 0.92 -6.38 -10.75
CA GLU A 270 0.56 -5.56 -9.58
C GLU A 270 1.52 -5.81 -8.40
N SER A 271 2.04 -7.03 -8.25
CA SER A 271 2.96 -7.40 -7.17
C SER A 271 4.35 -6.73 -7.24
N LEU A 272 4.69 -6.10 -8.36
CA LEU A 272 5.93 -5.33 -8.58
C LEU A 272 5.73 -3.82 -8.46
N CYS A 273 4.52 -3.37 -8.14
CA CYS A 273 4.15 -1.96 -8.14
C CYS A 273 3.97 -1.44 -6.71
N ARG A 274 4.57 -0.28 -6.41
CA ARG A 274 4.33 0.45 -5.16
C ARG A 274 3.12 1.38 -5.24
N GLU A 275 2.83 1.92 -6.43
CA GLU A 275 1.64 2.73 -6.69
C GLU A 275 1.01 2.31 -8.01
N ILE A 276 -0.33 2.22 -8.01
CA ILE A 276 -1.14 1.84 -9.17
C ILE A 276 -2.29 2.84 -9.29
N VAL A 277 -2.42 3.44 -10.46
CA VAL A 277 -3.49 4.36 -10.83
C VAL A 277 -4.11 3.86 -12.14
N ILE A 278 -5.43 3.76 -12.20
CA ILE A 278 -6.13 3.26 -13.38
C ILE A 278 -7.18 4.28 -13.79
N TYR A 279 -7.07 4.83 -14.99
CA TYR A 279 -8.01 5.78 -15.55
C TYR A 279 -9.01 5.06 -16.45
N VAL A 280 -10.29 5.21 -16.13
CA VAL A 280 -11.37 4.42 -16.71
C VAL A 280 -12.51 5.36 -17.15
N PRO A 281 -13.11 5.16 -18.34
CA PRO A 281 -14.32 5.87 -18.70
C PRO A 281 -15.48 5.48 -17.76
N ILE A 282 -16.22 6.48 -17.31
CA ILE A 282 -17.36 6.32 -16.39
C ILE A 282 -18.63 5.84 -17.13
N GLU A 283 -19.47 5.07 -16.44
CA GLU A 283 -20.80 4.68 -16.93
C GLU A 283 -21.74 5.88 -17.03
N GLU A 284 -22.50 5.97 -18.13
CA GLU A 284 -23.29 7.16 -18.50
C GLU A 284 -24.32 7.59 -17.45
N LYS A 285 -25.03 6.67 -16.81
CA LYS A 285 -26.04 7.01 -15.79
C LYS A 285 -25.39 7.54 -14.52
N ILE A 286 -24.25 6.97 -14.13
CA ILE A 286 -23.47 7.46 -12.97
C ILE A 286 -22.86 8.82 -13.30
N GLN A 287 -22.35 9.02 -14.52
CA GLN A 287 -21.86 10.31 -15.01
C GLN A 287 -22.92 11.39 -14.90
N LYS A 288 -24.14 11.15 -15.42
CA LYS A 288 -25.26 12.11 -15.36
C LYS A 288 -25.59 12.53 -13.93
N ARG A 289 -25.47 11.62 -12.96
CA ARG A 289 -25.64 11.98 -11.53
C ARG A 289 -24.49 12.81 -10.99
N LEU A 290 -23.27 12.51 -11.38
CA LEU A 290 -22.07 13.22 -10.93
C LEU A 290 -22.04 14.66 -11.45
N GLU A 291 -22.52 14.90 -12.67
CA GLU A 291 -22.59 16.22 -13.32
C GLU A 291 -23.40 17.26 -12.52
N ALA A 292 -24.34 16.82 -11.67
CA ALA A 292 -25.09 17.69 -10.76
C ALA A 292 -24.21 18.34 -9.67
N TYR A 293 -22.95 17.90 -9.52
CA TYR A 293 -22.05 18.32 -8.45
C TYR A 293 -20.74 18.90 -9.03
N PRO A 294 -20.67 20.21 -9.32
CA PRO A 294 -19.50 20.86 -9.92
C PRO A 294 -18.20 20.68 -9.14
N GLN A 295 -18.28 20.37 -7.84
CA GLN A 295 -17.12 20.10 -6.98
C GLN A 295 -16.28 18.92 -7.48
N PHE A 296 -16.88 17.97 -8.22
CA PHE A 296 -16.22 16.79 -8.78
C PHE A 296 -15.65 17.00 -10.19
N ARG A 297 -15.61 18.23 -10.70
CA ARG A 297 -14.95 18.49 -11.99
C ARG A 297 -13.42 18.42 -11.84
N ASP A 298 -12.66 17.98 -12.82
CA ASP A 298 -11.20 18.16 -12.80
C ASP A 298 -10.82 19.61 -13.15
N SER A 299 -9.52 19.90 -13.30
CA SER A 299 -9.03 21.23 -13.70
C SER A 299 -9.48 21.66 -15.10
N TRP A 300 -9.76 20.68 -15.97
CA TRP A 300 -10.28 20.84 -17.33
C TRP A 300 -11.81 20.96 -17.40
N GLY A 301 -12.50 20.71 -16.29
CA GLY A 301 -13.95 20.83 -16.18
C GLY A 301 -14.74 19.53 -16.38
N TYR A 302 -14.08 18.39 -16.57
CA TYR A 302 -14.75 17.09 -16.73
C TYR A 302 -15.09 16.46 -15.38
N SER A 303 -16.29 15.89 -15.28
CA SER A 303 -16.71 15.17 -14.07
C SER A 303 -15.84 13.95 -13.83
N SER A 304 -15.22 13.86 -12.64
CA SER A 304 -14.40 12.74 -12.24
C SER A 304 -14.42 12.47 -10.73
N PHE A 305 -14.20 11.21 -10.35
CA PHE A 305 -13.96 10.82 -8.96
C PHE A 305 -13.09 9.57 -8.92
N ALA A 306 -12.46 9.31 -7.77
CA ALA A 306 -11.61 8.14 -7.58
C ALA A 306 -12.17 7.18 -6.54
N LEU A 307 -11.90 5.89 -6.73
CA LEU A 307 -11.99 4.86 -5.71
C LEU A 307 -10.60 4.36 -5.37
N LEU A 308 -10.25 4.34 -4.09
CA LEU A 308 -9.14 3.53 -3.60
C LEU A 308 -9.68 2.11 -3.37
N ASP A 309 -9.45 1.22 -4.34
CA ASP A 309 -9.80 -0.19 -4.25
C ASP A 309 -8.74 -0.90 -3.39
N THR A 310 -9.15 -1.30 -2.18
CA THR A 310 -8.23 -1.86 -1.19
C THR A 310 -8.17 -3.38 -1.29
N ARG A 311 -7.03 -3.95 -0.91
CA ARG A 311 -6.97 -5.39 -0.59
C ARG A 311 -7.96 -5.71 0.55
N GLY A 312 -8.49 -6.94 0.55
CA GLY A 312 -9.33 -7.46 1.63
C GLY A 312 -8.69 -7.34 3.02
N LEU A 313 -9.53 -7.26 4.06
CA LEU A 313 -9.04 -7.10 5.43
C LEU A 313 -8.41 -8.36 6.05
N PHE A 314 -8.79 -9.54 5.56
CA PHE A 314 -8.36 -10.80 6.17
C PHE A 314 -7.69 -11.69 5.13
N HIS A 315 -6.48 -12.14 5.45
CA HIS A 315 -5.73 -13.06 4.60
C HIS A 315 -5.21 -14.26 5.39
N ARG A 316 -4.93 -15.34 4.67
CA ARG A 316 -4.31 -16.53 5.27
C ARG A 316 -2.89 -16.16 5.71
N GLY A 317 -2.53 -16.52 6.94
CA GLY A 317 -1.19 -16.27 7.50
C GLY A 317 -0.98 -14.90 8.16
N THR A 318 -1.95 -13.98 8.10
CA THR A 318 -1.88 -12.70 8.83
C THR A 318 -2.46 -12.80 10.24
N SER A 319 -1.80 -12.20 11.22
CA SER A 319 -2.32 -12.13 12.59
C SER A 319 -3.47 -11.11 12.73
N GLU A 320 -4.24 -11.17 13.83
CA GLU A 320 -5.28 -10.17 14.09
C GLU A 320 -4.71 -8.76 14.24
N GLU A 321 -3.56 -8.61 14.90
CA GLU A 321 -2.85 -7.33 15.05
C GLU A 321 -2.42 -6.75 13.69
N GLU A 322 -1.98 -7.60 12.76
CA GLU A 322 -1.60 -7.16 11.41
C GLU A 322 -2.81 -6.70 10.59
N ASN A 323 -3.96 -7.36 10.74
CA ASN A 323 -5.20 -6.96 10.09
C ASN A 323 -5.73 -5.64 10.65
N GLU A 324 -5.62 -5.43 11.97
CA GLU A 324 -5.94 -4.15 12.61
C GLU A 324 -5.01 -3.03 12.15
N GLU A 325 -3.69 -3.26 12.12
CA GLU A 325 -2.70 -2.29 11.64
C GLU A 325 -2.95 -1.93 10.17
N TYR A 326 -3.23 -2.93 9.32
CA TYR A 326 -3.59 -2.72 7.92
C TYR A 326 -4.86 -1.88 7.78
N CYS A 327 -5.93 -2.21 8.50
CA CYS A 327 -7.18 -1.44 8.47
C CYS A 327 -6.96 0.00 8.99
N ALA A 328 -6.12 0.20 10.00
CA ALA A 328 -5.80 1.53 10.50
C ALA A 328 -5.01 2.34 9.45
N ASN A 329 -4.05 1.71 8.77
CA ASN A 329 -3.31 2.36 7.68
C ASN A 329 -4.25 2.79 6.55
N LEU A 330 -5.18 1.91 6.15
CA LEU A 330 -6.18 2.24 5.11
C LEU A 330 -7.00 3.48 5.48
N LEU A 331 -7.47 3.59 6.72
CA LEU A 331 -8.38 4.66 7.15
C LEU A 331 -7.64 5.97 7.49
N TYR A 332 -6.49 5.90 8.17
CA TYR A 332 -5.79 7.09 8.66
C TYR A 332 -4.72 7.61 7.71
N ARG A 333 -4.02 6.74 7.00
CA ARG A 333 -2.80 7.12 6.25
C ARG A 333 -3.04 7.31 4.76
N SER A 334 -4.10 6.71 4.21
CA SER A 334 -4.45 6.90 2.80
C SER A 334 -4.94 8.33 2.52
N GLN A 335 -4.53 8.91 1.40
CA GLN A 335 -5.08 10.17 0.87
C GLN A 335 -6.50 9.95 0.32
N ILE A 336 -7.46 9.78 1.23
CA ILE A 336 -8.89 9.61 0.93
C ILE A 336 -9.68 10.80 1.45
N ASP A 337 -10.71 11.18 0.73
CA ASP A 337 -11.59 12.31 1.04
C ASP A 337 -12.93 11.85 1.64
N ALA A 338 -13.24 10.56 1.51
CA ALA A 338 -14.39 9.87 2.11
C ALA A 338 -14.09 8.37 2.28
N ILE A 339 -14.87 7.68 3.14
CA ILE A 339 -14.77 6.23 3.32
C ILE A 339 -16.09 5.58 2.92
N ILE A 340 -16.04 4.51 2.14
CA ILE A 340 -17.15 3.58 1.92
C ILE A 340 -16.83 2.29 2.67
N LEU A 341 -17.62 1.99 3.71
CA LEU A 341 -17.54 0.73 4.43
C LEU A 341 -18.49 -0.28 3.79
N LEU A 342 -17.97 -1.12 2.90
CA LEU A 342 -18.73 -2.13 2.18
C LEU A 342 -18.87 -3.41 3.01
N GLN A 343 -20.11 -3.75 3.37
CA GLN A 343 -20.47 -4.94 4.12
C GLN A 343 -21.50 -5.79 3.35
N SER A 344 -21.59 -7.08 3.68
CA SER A 344 -22.59 -8.00 3.12
C SER A 344 -23.83 -8.08 4.02
N LEU A 345 -25.03 -8.09 3.44
CA LEU A 345 -26.29 -8.36 4.14
C LEU A 345 -26.57 -9.85 4.35
N SER A 346 -26.08 -10.69 3.44
CA SER A 346 -26.13 -12.14 3.56
C SER A 346 -24.87 -12.68 4.23
N SER A 347 -24.88 -13.96 4.60
CA SER A 347 -23.87 -14.61 5.42
C SER A 347 -22.42 -14.33 4.95
N ASP A 348 -21.65 -13.66 5.81
CA ASP A 348 -20.20 -13.48 5.68
C ASP A 348 -19.56 -13.92 7.00
N THR A 349 -18.78 -14.99 6.96
CA THR A 349 -18.11 -15.60 8.12
C THR A 349 -17.15 -14.64 8.82
N ASN A 350 -16.69 -13.58 8.14
CA ASN A 350 -15.77 -12.58 8.66
C ASN A 350 -16.45 -11.26 9.06
N ALA A 351 -17.75 -11.10 8.83
CA ALA A 351 -18.44 -9.83 9.12
C ALA A 351 -18.33 -9.41 10.59
N LYS A 352 -18.53 -10.34 11.53
CA LYS A 352 -18.39 -10.06 12.97
C LYS A 352 -16.98 -9.61 13.35
N LYS A 353 -15.95 -10.27 12.80
CA LYS A 353 -14.54 -9.90 13.02
C LYS A 353 -14.25 -8.51 12.47
N ALA A 354 -14.73 -8.20 11.26
CA ALA A 354 -14.58 -6.88 10.65
C ALA A 354 -15.23 -5.78 11.50
N GLN A 355 -16.44 -6.03 12.00
CA GLN A 355 -17.13 -5.06 12.86
C GLN A 355 -16.35 -4.75 14.14
N LEU A 356 -15.71 -5.74 14.78
CA LEU A 356 -14.87 -5.50 15.95
C LEU A 356 -13.67 -4.61 15.63
N ILE A 357 -12.97 -4.91 14.53
CA ILE A 357 -11.84 -4.10 14.05
C ILE A 357 -12.29 -2.67 13.73
N TYR A 358 -13.39 -2.51 12.99
CA TYR A 358 -13.95 -1.19 12.67
C TYR A 358 -14.31 -0.41 13.92
N ARG A 359 -15.01 -1.00 14.90
CA ARG A 359 -15.35 -0.33 16.17
C ARG A 359 -14.09 0.16 16.89
N LYS A 360 -13.06 -0.69 16.98
CA LYS A 360 -11.80 -0.35 17.65
C LYS A 360 -11.11 0.84 16.97
N ILE A 361 -11.02 0.82 15.65
CA ILE A 361 -10.29 1.81 14.86
C ILE A 361 -11.07 3.13 14.74
N LEU A 362 -12.40 3.05 14.56
CA LEU A 362 -13.28 4.22 14.41
C LEU A 362 -13.47 5.00 15.73
N LYS A 363 -13.30 4.35 16.89
CA LYS A 363 -13.31 5.02 18.20
C LYS A 363 -12.25 6.11 18.34
N GLY A 364 -11.10 5.93 17.69
CA GLY A 364 -10.03 6.91 17.68
C GLY A 364 -10.04 7.86 16.47
N PHE A 365 -11.05 7.77 15.58
CA PHE A 365 -10.96 8.39 14.25
C PHE A 365 -11.13 9.91 14.32
N LYS A 366 -10.05 10.62 13.96
CA LYS A 366 -9.95 12.09 14.08
C LYS A 366 -10.08 12.83 12.76
N ARG A 367 -9.95 12.15 11.61
CA ARG A 367 -9.99 12.80 10.30
C ARG A 367 -11.40 13.28 10.01
N ASP A 368 -11.55 14.52 9.58
CA ASP A 368 -12.85 15.12 9.31
C ASP A 368 -13.34 14.83 7.89
N ILE A 369 -13.67 13.56 7.64
CA ILE A 369 -14.18 13.04 6.36
C ILE A 369 -15.45 12.20 6.58
N PRO A 370 -16.38 12.17 5.61
CA PRO A 370 -17.61 11.37 5.71
C PRO A 370 -17.34 9.86 5.61
N ILE A 371 -18.13 9.08 6.34
CA ILE A 371 -18.10 7.61 6.36
C ILE A 371 -19.48 7.10 5.90
N PHE A 372 -19.50 6.39 4.78
CA PHE A 372 -20.69 5.83 4.14
C PHE A 372 -20.77 4.32 4.40
N PRO A 373 -21.67 3.86 5.28
CA PRO A 373 -21.92 2.44 5.45
C PRO A 373 -22.79 1.93 4.30
N VAL A 374 -22.24 1.02 3.50
CA VAL A 374 -22.91 0.44 2.33
C VAL A 374 -23.06 -1.07 2.52
N TYR A 375 -24.30 -1.55 2.43
CA TYR A 375 -24.67 -2.93 2.66
C TYR A 375 -25.09 -3.58 1.33
N ASN A 376 -24.20 -4.38 0.76
CA ASN A 376 -24.36 -5.13 -0.49
C ASN A 376 -25.08 -6.47 -0.26
N ARG A 377 -25.44 -7.17 -1.35
CA ARG A 377 -26.12 -8.47 -1.39
C ARG A 377 -27.56 -8.40 -0.88
N ALA A 378 -28.22 -7.27 -1.14
CA ALA A 378 -29.65 -7.14 -0.89
C ALA A 378 -30.46 -8.19 -1.67
N ASP A 379 -30.02 -8.55 -2.88
CA ASP A 379 -30.58 -9.61 -3.69
C ASP A 379 -30.52 -10.97 -2.98
N CYS A 380 -29.34 -11.40 -2.53
CA CYS A 380 -29.21 -12.67 -1.81
C CYS A 380 -30.01 -12.67 -0.50
N LYS A 381 -30.10 -11.51 0.18
CA LYS A 381 -30.86 -11.44 1.43
C LYS A 381 -32.36 -11.53 1.19
N VAL A 382 -32.86 -10.97 0.09
CA VAL A 382 -34.25 -11.17 -0.33
C VAL A 382 -34.51 -12.65 -0.62
N ASP A 383 -33.57 -13.35 -1.28
CA ASP A 383 -33.70 -14.79 -1.54
C ASP A 383 -33.77 -15.59 -0.24
N ASP A 384 -32.91 -15.28 0.73
CA ASP A 384 -32.95 -15.89 2.06
C ASP A 384 -34.33 -15.69 2.72
N LEU A 385 -34.89 -14.48 2.66
CA LEU A 385 -36.20 -14.16 3.26
C LEU A 385 -37.37 -14.86 2.55
N LEU A 386 -37.30 -14.99 1.22
CA LEU A 386 -38.28 -15.72 0.43
C LEU A 386 -38.25 -17.20 0.79
N LYS A 387 -37.05 -17.79 0.85
CA LYS A 387 -36.86 -19.19 1.24
C LYS A 387 -37.35 -19.46 2.67
N ASP A 388 -37.01 -18.60 3.63
CA ASP A 388 -37.49 -18.71 5.01
C ASP A 388 -39.04 -18.68 5.07
N SER A 389 -39.67 -17.88 4.21
CA SER A 389 -41.14 -17.81 4.12
C SER A 389 -41.75 -19.09 3.53
N GLU A 390 -41.12 -19.65 2.50
CA GLU A 390 -41.51 -20.93 1.89
C GLU A 390 -41.36 -22.09 2.89
N ASP A 391 -40.22 -22.17 3.57
CA ASP A 391 -39.93 -23.20 4.58
C ASP A 391 -40.91 -23.12 5.76
N ASP A 392 -41.37 -21.92 6.12
CA ASP A 392 -42.41 -21.67 7.14
C ASP A 392 -43.85 -21.90 6.63
N GLY A 393 -44.05 -22.21 5.35
CA GLY A 393 -45.38 -22.36 4.73
C GLY A 393 -46.19 -21.06 4.65
N LYS A 394 -45.51 -19.90 4.66
CA LYS A 394 -46.12 -18.56 4.58
C LYS A 394 -46.21 -18.08 3.13
N ALA A 395 -47.15 -17.19 2.86
CA ALA A 395 -47.20 -16.48 1.59
C ALA A 395 -45.92 -15.62 1.41
N PRO A 396 -45.41 -15.49 0.16
CA PRO A 396 -44.22 -14.68 -0.09
C PRO A 396 -44.46 -13.22 0.29
N PRO A 397 -43.51 -12.58 1.01
CA PRO A 397 -43.63 -11.20 1.45
C PRO A 397 -43.76 -10.22 0.29
N LYS A 398 -44.51 -9.14 0.53
CA LYS A 398 -44.67 -8.05 -0.44
C LYS A 398 -43.41 -7.16 -0.48
N SER A 399 -43.23 -6.42 -1.57
CA SER A 399 -42.11 -5.47 -1.76
C SER A 399 -41.89 -4.54 -0.56
N GLY A 400 -42.96 -3.94 -0.02
CA GLY A 400 -42.88 -3.05 1.14
C GLY A 400 -42.45 -3.74 2.45
N GLU A 401 -42.82 -5.01 2.63
CA GLU A 401 -42.42 -5.82 3.79
C GLU A 401 -40.93 -6.18 3.69
N LEU A 402 -40.49 -6.65 2.51
CA LEU A 402 -39.07 -6.90 2.23
C LEU A 402 -38.23 -5.63 2.45
N GLN A 403 -38.71 -4.47 2.00
CA GLN A 403 -38.05 -3.19 2.21
C GLN A 403 -37.89 -2.86 3.70
N ALA A 404 -38.93 -3.06 4.51
CA ALA A 404 -38.89 -2.82 5.94
C ALA A 404 -37.93 -3.79 6.67
N LEU A 405 -37.91 -5.06 6.27
CA LEU A 405 -37.01 -6.08 6.82
C LEU A 405 -35.54 -5.76 6.53
N LEU A 406 -35.22 -5.39 5.29
CA LEU A 406 -33.87 -4.96 4.90
C LEU A 406 -33.43 -3.72 5.68
N ALA A 407 -34.30 -2.71 5.80
CA ALA A 407 -34.02 -1.49 6.55
C ALA A 407 -33.75 -1.77 8.03
N THR A 408 -34.57 -2.61 8.66
CA THR A 408 -34.41 -3.01 10.07
C THR A 408 -33.09 -3.72 10.31
N GLN A 409 -32.72 -4.65 9.42
CA GLN A 409 -31.45 -5.38 9.53
C GLN A 409 -30.24 -4.44 9.37
N VAL A 410 -30.29 -3.53 8.40
CA VAL A 410 -29.23 -2.52 8.20
C VAL A 410 -29.09 -1.60 9.40
N GLN A 411 -30.22 -1.16 9.97
CA GLN A 411 -30.21 -0.31 11.15
C GLN A 411 -29.51 -1.02 12.31
N ALA A 412 -29.88 -2.27 12.61
CA ALA A 412 -29.26 -3.05 13.68
C ALA A 412 -27.74 -3.25 13.48
N LEU A 413 -27.29 -3.51 12.25
CA LEU A 413 -25.86 -3.65 11.93
C LEU A 413 -25.11 -2.31 12.05
N SER A 414 -25.76 -1.21 11.68
CA SER A 414 -25.18 0.11 11.61
C SER A 414 -25.05 0.80 12.97
N GLU A 415 -26.07 0.68 13.84
CA GLU A 415 -26.09 1.33 15.16
C GLU A 415 -24.86 0.97 15.99
N GLY A 416 -24.45 -0.30 15.95
CA GLY A 416 -23.27 -0.76 16.67
C GLY A 416 -21.95 -0.16 16.17
N LEU A 417 -21.87 0.27 14.91
CA LEU A 417 -20.70 0.97 14.37
C LEU A 417 -20.78 2.48 14.61
N ALA A 418 -21.97 3.06 14.42
CA ALA A 418 -22.25 4.48 14.60
C ALA A 418 -21.91 4.97 16.01
N ASN A 419 -22.34 4.20 17.03
CA ASN A 419 -22.10 4.50 18.45
C ASN A 419 -20.61 4.49 18.84
N GLY A 420 -19.78 3.82 18.04
CA GLY A 420 -18.34 3.76 18.26
C GLY A 420 -17.58 4.97 17.74
N ILE A 421 -18.19 5.89 16.98
CA ILE A 421 -17.48 6.96 16.27
C ILE A 421 -17.38 8.21 17.15
N ALA A 422 -16.16 8.74 17.30
CA ALA A 422 -15.91 9.92 18.12
C ALA A 422 -16.61 11.20 17.62
N ARG A 423 -16.90 11.28 16.32
CA ARG A 423 -17.53 12.43 15.64
C ARG A 423 -18.78 11.98 14.86
N PRO A 424 -19.95 11.92 15.49
CA PRO A 424 -21.17 11.35 14.90
C PRO A 424 -21.56 11.95 13.53
N GLN A 425 -21.27 13.23 13.28
CA GLN A 425 -21.54 13.93 12.03
C GLN A 425 -20.84 13.33 10.80
N GLN A 426 -19.80 12.53 11.01
CA GLN A 426 -19.06 11.83 9.96
C GLN A 426 -19.82 10.63 9.45
N TRP A 427 -20.57 9.95 10.31
CA TRP A 427 -21.36 8.78 9.95
C TRP A 427 -22.56 9.20 9.12
N LYS A 428 -22.65 8.65 7.91
CA LYS A 428 -23.73 8.97 6.97
C LYS A 428 -24.82 7.91 7.00
N THR A 429 -25.98 8.27 6.47
CA THR A 429 -27.14 7.37 6.41
C THR A 429 -26.75 6.06 5.73
N PRO A 430 -27.05 4.90 6.35
CA PRO A 430 -26.79 3.60 5.75
C PRO A 430 -27.48 3.39 4.40
N LEU A 431 -26.73 2.84 3.45
CA LEU A 431 -27.18 2.61 2.09
C LEU A 431 -27.25 1.11 1.81
N ILE A 432 -28.32 0.67 1.15
CA ILE A 432 -28.52 -0.70 0.69
C ILE A 432 -28.22 -0.78 -0.80
N CYS A 433 -27.51 -1.83 -1.21
CA CYS A 433 -27.10 -2.05 -2.59
C CYS A 433 -27.25 -3.50 -3.01
N TYR A 434 -27.45 -3.73 -4.30
CA TYR A 434 -27.15 -5.01 -4.95
C TYR A 434 -26.21 -4.75 -6.15
N LEU A 435 -25.20 -5.62 -6.32
CA LEU A 435 -24.21 -5.50 -7.39
C LEU A 435 -24.39 -6.56 -8.50
N LYS A 436 -25.13 -7.62 -8.20
CA LYS A 436 -25.56 -8.69 -9.10
C LYS A 436 -27.04 -8.92 -8.80
N GLY A 437 -27.89 -8.98 -9.82
CA GLY A 437 -29.31 -9.28 -9.61
C GLY A 437 -29.53 -10.78 -9.62
N ALA A 438 -30.02 -11.35 -8.52
CA ALA A 438 -30.63 -12.68 -8.53
C ALA A 438 -31.93 -12.67 -9.37
N ARG A 439 -32.36 -13.83 -9.89
CA ARG A 439 -33.58 -13.93 -10.71
C ARG A 439 -34.83 -13.54 -9.93
N SER A 440 -34.97 -14.04 -8.72
CA SER A 440 -35.94 -13.62 -7.68
C SER A 440 -35.99 -12.11 -7.46
N PHE A 441 -34.84 -11.43 -7.43
CA PHE A 441 -34.78 -9.97 -7.29
C PHE A 441 -35.34 -9.22 -8.52
N THR A 442 -35.48 -9.89 -9.67
CA THR A 442 -36.14 -9.32 -10.86
C THR A 442 -37.67 -9.35 -10.79
N GLU A 443 -38.24 -10.14 -9.88
CA GLU A 443 -39.69 -10.20 -9.62
C GLU A 443 -40.18 -9.03 -8.75
N TYR A 444 -39.25 -8.22 -8.23
CA TYR A 444 -39.53 -7.02 -7.43
C TYR A 444 -38.90 -5.76 -8.07
N PRO A 445 -39.51 -5.19 -9.14
CA PRO A 445 -38.96 -4.05 -9.88
C PRO A 445 -38.66 -2.83 -9.01
N ASP A 446 -39.53 -2.52 -8.04
CA ASP A 446 -39.35 -1.37 -7.14
C ASP A 446 -38.09 -1.49 -6.29
N LEU A 447 -37.78 -2.69 -5.78
CA LEU A 447 -36.57 -2.94 -5.00
C LEU A 447 -35.33 -2.85 -5.89
N LYS A 448 -35.45 -3.37 -7.13
CA LYS A 448 -34.40 -3.31 -8.14
C LYS A 448 -34.04 -1.88 -8.50
N GLU A 449 -35.00 -0.99 -8.71
CA GLU A 449 -34.72 0.41 -9.03
C GLU A 449 -34.13 1.17 -7.82
N ARG A 450 -34.63 0.86 -6.62
CA ARG A 450 -34.25 1.57 -5.39
C ARG A 450 -32.82 1.31 -4.92
N TYR A 451 -32.33 0.09 -5.08
CA TYR A 451 -31.05 -0.36 -4.50
C TYR A 451 -29.92 -0.47 -5.53
N THR A 452 -30.07 0.18 -6.69
CA THR A 452 -29.00 0.22 -7.70
C THR A 452 -27.75 0.94 -7.18
N LEU A 453 -26.59 0.57 -7.71
CA LEU A 453 -25.33 1.27 -7.43
C LEU A 453 -25.39 2.75 -7.81
N GLU A 454 -26.11 3.08 -8.88
CA GLU A 454 -26.33 4.45 -9.35
C GLU A 454 -26.99 5.33 -8.27
N VAL A 455 -28.04 4.82 -7.61
CA VAL A 455 -28.73 5.52 -6.51
C VAL A 455 -27.81 5.65 -5.29
N VAL A 456 -27.08 4.60 -4.94
CA VAL A 456 -26.13 4.61 -3.82
C VAL A 456 -25.05 5.67 -4.02
N LEU A 457 -24.40 5.69 -5.19
CA LEU A 457 -23.37 6.69 -5.51
C LEU A 457 -23.94 8.11 -5.59
N GLY A 458 -25.15 8.29 -6.13
CA GLY A 458 -25.84 9.58 -6.12
C GLY A 458 -25.99 10.16 -4.71
N ASN A 459 -26.32 9.32 -3.71
CA ASN A 459 -26.37 9.73 -2.31
C ASN A 459 -24.99 10.07 -1.74
N CYS A 460 -23.96 9.29 -2.08
CA CYS A 460 -22.58 9.57 -1.68
C CYS A 460 -22.10 10.91 -2.24
N PHE A 461 -22.32 11.18 -3.53
CA PHE A 461 -21.92 12.42 -4.20
C PHE A 461 -22.62 13.64 -3.59
N ALA A 462 -23.93 13.54 -3.31
CA ALA A 462 -24.69 14.63 -2.69
C ALA A 462 -24.10 15.06 -1.33
N GLN A 463 -23.90 14.07 -0.45
CA GLN A 463 -23.40 14.33 0.91
C GLN A 463 -21.93 14.75 0.92
N MET A 464 -21.12 14.20 0.03
CA MET A 464 -19.74 14.62 -0.12
C MET A 464 -19.64 16.03 -0.72
N SER A 465 -20.44 16.38 -1.72
CA SER A 465 -20.49 17.73 -2.29
C SER A 465 -20.79 18.77 -1.21
N GLN A 466 -21.72 18.49 -0.29
CA GLN A 466 -22.02 19.38 0.83
C GLN A 466 -20.80 19.58 1.75
N ALA A 467 -20.06 18.52 2.07
CA ALA A 467 -18.83 18.60 2.86
C ALA A 467 -17.72 19.35 2.13
N LEU A 468 -17.62 19.20 0.81
CA LEU A 468 -16.65 19.88 -0.04
C LEU A 468 -16.94 21.36 -0.21
N ARG A 469 -18.21 21.77 -0.32
CA ARG A 469 -18.60 23.20 -0.47
C ARG A 469 -18.06 24.08 0.65
N GLN A 470 -17.95 23.55 1.86
CA GLN A 470 -17.36 24.27 3.00
C GLN A 470 -15.84 24.46 2.88
N ARG A 471 -15.19 23.82 1.89
CA ARG A 471 -13.72 23.75 1.74
C ARG A 471 -13.22 24.03 0.32
N ALA A 472 -14.10 24.30 -0.66
CA ALA A 472 -13.76 24.25 -2.08
C ALA A 472 -14.10 25.55 -2.82
N GLU A 473 -13.28 26.58 -2.58
CA GLU A 473 -13.10 27.62 -3.58
C GLU A 473 -12.04 27.16 -4.59
N ARG A 474 -12.33 27.32 -5.88
CA ARG A 474 -11.37 27.00 -6.95
C ARG A 474 -10.73 28.28 -7.46
N LEU A 475 -9.42 28.34 -7.32
CA LEU A 475 -8.60 29.46 -7.75
C LEU A 475 -8.49 29.45 -9.27
N PRO A 476 -8.81 30.54 -9.97
CA PRO A 476 -8.66 30.62 -11.41
C PRO A 476 -7.19 30.80 -11.80
N ILE A 477 -6.72 30.00 -12.75
CA ILE A 477 -5.42 30.19 -13.40
C ILE A 477 -5.62 30.35 -14.91
N LYS A 478 -5.02 31.40 -15.46
CA LYS A 478 -4.94 31.62 -16.89
C LYS A 478 -3.79 30.78 -17.45
N LEU A 479 -4.04 29.98 -18.47
CA LEU A 479 -2.99 29.23 -19.14
C LEU A 479 -2.23 30.14 -20.14
N GLU A 480 -0.93 29.92 -20.29
CA GLU A 480 -0.13 30.61 -21.33
C GLU A 480 -0.49 30.14 -22.73
N ASP A 481 -0.73 28.83 -22.88
CA ASP A 481 -1.35 28.21 -24.03
C ASP A 481 -2.39 27.17 -23.56
N TRP A 482 -3.39 26.86 -24.38
CA TRP A 482 -4.44 25.91 -24.00
C TRP A 482 -3.96 24.44 -24.05
N GLU A 483 -2.71 24.22 -24.44
CA GLU A 483 -2.11 22.90 -24.67
C GLU A 483 -1.09 22.51 -23.57
N THR A 484 -0.81 23.37 -22.60
CA THR A 484 0.24 23.15 -21.61
C THR A 484 -0.32 23.36 -20.21
N GLU A 485 -0.24 22.30 -19.38
CA GLU A 485 -0.71 22.37 -18.00
C GLU A 485 0.25 23.21 -17.13
N PRO A 486 -0.28 24.00 -16.19
CA PRO A 486 0.54 24.72 -15.23
C PRO A 486 1.40 23.75 -14.44
N THR A 487 2.70 24.00 -14.41
CA THR A 487 3.67 23.08 -13.82
C THR A 487 4.42 23.76 -12.69
N PRO A 488 4.46 23.17 -11.48
CA PRO A 488 5.28 23.68 -10.38
C PRO A 488 6.76 23.67 -10.73
N LYS A 489 7.44 24.76 -10.43
CA LYS A 489 8.90 24.88 -10.51
C LYS A 489 9.45 25.38 -9.20
N VAL A 490 10.44 24.65 -8.68
CA VAL A 490 11.13 24.97 -7.44
C VAL A 490 12.46 25.65 -7.74
N ASP A 491 12.69 26.83 -7.16
CA ASP A 491 13.99 27.46 -7.11
C ASP A 491 14.85 26.75 -6.05
N ARG A 492 15.74 25.88 -6.54
CA ARG A 492 16.66 25.13 -5.67
C ARG A 492 17.57 26.03 -4.86
N VAL A 493 18.06 27.13 -5.42
CA VAL A 493 18.97 28.04 -4.71
C VAL A 493 18.24 28.67 -3.52
N ARG A 494 17.00 29.10 -3.74
CA ARG A 494 16.20 29.67 -2.66
C ARG A 494 15.79 28.62 -1.63
N LEU A 495 15.40 27.42 -2.06
CA LEU A 495 15.10 26.29 -1.18
C LEU A 495 16.28 25.97 -0.26
N THR A 496 17.48 25.78 -0.83
CA THR A 496 18.73 25.53 -0.11
C THR A 496 18.98 26.59 0.97
N ALA A 497 18.83 27.87 0.63
CA ALA A 497 19.03 28.96 1.58
C ALA A 497 18.02 28.92 2.75
N ILE A 498 16.75 28.62 2.47
CA ILE A 498 15.72 28.47 3.52
C ILE A 498 16.05 27.28 4.43
N VAL A 499 16.48 26.15 3.87
CA VAL A 499 16.87 24.96 4.64
C VAL A 499 18.04 25.28 5.56
N ASP A 500 19.06 25.96 5.07
CA ASP A 500 20.23 26.36 5.88
C ASP A 500 19.84 27.32 7.01
N ASP A 501 18.96 28.30 6.74
CA ASP A 501 18.44 29.19 7.79
C ASP A 501 17.79 28.39 8.93
N ILE A 502 16.92 27.42 8.59
CA ILE A 502 16.21 26.60 9.58
C ILE A 502 17.14 25.64 10.31
N LEU A 503 18.13 25.05 9.62
CA LEU A 503 19.14 24.18 10.24
C LEU A 503 20.00 24.91 11.27
N ASN A 504 20.24 26.20 11.08
CA ASN A 504 21.04 27.04 11.97
C ASN A 504 20.27 27.55 13.20
N LEU A 505 18.95 27.30 13.29
CA LEU A 505 18.17 27.67 14.47
C LEU A 505 18.50 26.75 15.66
N SER A 506 18.75 27.36 16.82
CA SER A 506 18.97 26.62 18.08
C SER A 506 17.77 25.75 18.49
N GLU A 507 16.56 26.17 18.12
CA GLU A 507 15.34 25.42 18.34
C GLU A 507 15.32 24.11 17.53
N THR A 508 15.85 24.11 16.31
CA THR A 508 15.96 22.92 15.47
C THR A 508 16.86 21.88 16.13
N ASP A 509 18.03 22.28 16.62
CA ASP A 509 18.91 21.37 17.36
C ASP A 509 18.23 20.78 18.61
N ARG A 510 17.54 21.62 19.39
CA ARG A 510 16.85 21.20 20.61
C ARG A 510 15.68 20.25 20.34
N LYS A 511 14.92 20.45 19.25
CA LYS A 511 13.69 19.68 18.95
C LYS A 511 13.90 18.48 18.03
N VAL A 512 14.96 18.50 17.22
CA VAL A 512 15.23 17.49 16.19
C VAL A 512 16.49 16.72 16.56
N PHE A 513 17.66 17.35 16.50
CA PHE A 513 18.95 16.64 16.49
C PHE A 513 19.37 16.08 17.84
N THR A 514 19.31 16.89 18.91
CA THR A 514 19.66 16.43 20.26
C THR A 514 18.84 15.21 20.71
N PRO A 515 17.48 15.22 20.65
CA PRO A 515 16.69 14.06 21.04
C PRO A 515 16.84 12.87 20.06
N ALA A 516 17.00 13.12 18.75
CA ALA A 516 17.21 12.05 17.78
C ALA A 516 18.54 11.32 18.00
N LYS A 517 19.62 12.06 18.28
CA LYS A 517 20.93 11.50 18.61
C LYS A 517 20.86 10.61 19.86
N LEU A 518 20.22 11.10 20.93
CA LEU A 518 20.05 10.30 22.14
C LEU A 518 19.34 8.98 21.83
N ASN A 519 18.26 9.04 21.06
CA ASN A 519 17.48 7.86 20.71
C ASN A 519 18.24 6.90 19.77
N LEU A 520 19.08 7.39 18.86
CA LEU A 520 19.99 6.55 18.07
C LEU A 520 20.97 5.80 18.99
N ASP A 521 21.59 6.51 19.93
CA ASP A 521 22.57 5.93 20.85
C ASP A 521 21.92 4.89 21.79
N GLU A 522 20.68 5.09 22.23
CA GLU A 522 19.89 4.12 23.01
C GLU A 522 19.54 2.82 22.24
N ASN A 523 19.52 2.85 20.91
CA ASN A 523 19.24 1.69 20.06
C ASN A 523 20.49 1.06 19.46
N ARG A 524 21.64 1.70 19.62
CA ARG A 524 22.91 1.20 19.12
C ARG A 524 23.23 -0.15 19.78
N TRP A 525 23.76 -1.07 18.98
CA TRP A 525 24.12 -2.44 19.36
C TRP A 525 22.96 -3.36 19.76
N LYS A 526 21.70 -2.90 19.68
CA LYS A 526 20.54 -3.75 19.90
C LYS A 526 20.24 -4.67 18.74
N VAL A 527 19.79 -5.89 19.05
CA VAL A 527 19.30 -6.85 18.04
C VAL A 527 17.79 -6.97 18.18
N PRO A 528 16.97 -6.49 17.24
CA PRO A 528 15.53 -6.60 17.34
C PRO A 528 15.05 -8.02 17.01
N HIS A 529 13.95 -8.42 17.63
CA HIS A 529 13.20 -9.58 17.17
C HIS A 529 12.63 -9.33 15.76
N GLY A 530 12.52 -10.36 14.93
CA GLY A 530 12.08 -10.23 13.53
C GLY A 530 10.71 -9.55 13.38
N ASN A 531 9.74 -9.85 14.24
CA ASN A 531 8.44 -9.18 14.22
C ASN A 531 8.56 -7.68 14.56
N SER A 532 9.47 -7.32 15.48
CA SER A 532 9.71 -5.93 15.85
C SER A 532 10.40 -5.15 14.73
N TYR A 533 11.38 -5.78 14.06
CA TYR A 533 12.01 -5.19 12.87
C TYR A 533 11.02 -4.99 11.73
N ASN A 534 10.19 -5.99 11.43
CA ASN A 534 9.17 -5.88 10.39
C ASN A 534 8.10 -4.82 10.74
N ALA A 535 7.68 -4.72 12.00
CA ALA A 535 6.76 -3.67 12.45
C ALA A 535 7.38 -2.26 12.30
N LEU A 536 8.64 -2.10 12.71
CA LEU A 536 9.41 -0.87 12.48
C LEU A 536 9.45 -0.51 10.99
N ARG A 537 9.88 -1.45 10.14
CA ARG A 537 9.94 -1.26 8.69
C ARG A 537 8.61 -0.81 8.11
N ARG A 538 7.50 -1.46 8.49
CA ARG A 538 6.14 -1.10 8.05
C ARG A 538 5.74 0.31 8.49
N ARG A 539 6.15 0.76 9.68
CA ARG A 539 5.81 2.10 10.19
C ARG A 539 6.70 3.20 9.61
N LEU A 540 7.98 2.94 9.40
CA LEU A 540 8.91 3.87 8.77
C LEU A 540 8.48 4.26 7.35
N ALA A 541 7.87 3.33 6.60
CA ALA A 541 7.27 3.60 5.29
C ALA A 541 6.16 4.68 5.31
N TYR A 542 5.71 5.09 6.50
CA TYR A 542 4.76 6.19 6.70
C TYR A 542 5.31 7.24 7.68
N GLY A 543 6.64 7.34 7.82
CA GLY A 543 7.30 8.28 8.71
C GLY A 543 7.17 7.98 10.20
N GLY A 544 6.64 6.82 10.58
CA GLY A 544 6.38 6.46 11.97
C GLY A 544 7.52 5.65 12.62
N GLY A 545 7.65 5.81 13.94
CA GLY A 545 8.52 5.00 14.78
C GLY A 545 7.88 3.71 15.31
N TRP A 546 8.64 2.91 16.05
CA TRP A 546 8.18 1.69 16.70
C TRP A 546 8.90 1.42 18.03
N SER A 547 8.12 0.97 19.01
CA SER A 547 8.63 0.45 20.28
C SER A 547 8.18 -0.99 20.43
N SER A 548 9.12 -1.91 20.64
CA SER A 548 8.80 -3.31 20.89
C SER A 548 8.52 -3.57 22.36
N ASN A 549 7.77 -4.63 22.63
CA ASN A 549 7.54 -5.16 23.97
C ASN A 549 7.63 -6.69 23.93
N ILE A 550 8.79 -7.21 23.54
CA ILE A 550 9.08 -8.64 23.57
C ILE A 550 9.45 -9.09 24.98
N LEU A 551 9.12 -10.33 25.30
CA LEU A 551 9.64 -11.01 26.49
C LEU A 551 11.09 -11.40 26.23
N GLU A 552 12.04 -10.53 26.59
CA GLU A 552 13.48 -10.76 26.36
C GLU A 552 13.97 -12.05 27.02
N ASN A 553 13.41 -12.44 28.16
CA ASN A 553 13.75 -13.73 28.79
C ASN A 553 13.40 -14.95 27.91
N TYR A 554 12.41 -14.81 27.02
CA TYR A 554 12.04 -15.84 26.06
C TYR A 554 12.81 -15.70 24.74
N TYR A 555 12.99 -14.47 24.26
CA TYR A 555 13.75 -14.14 23.04
C TYR A 555 15.11 -13.53 23.39
N TYR A 556 15.91 -14.26 24.14
CA TYR A 556 17.14 -13.83 24.80
C TYR A 556 18.26 -13.28 23.90
N HIS A 557 18.26 -13.60 22.60
CA HIS A 557 19.18 -13.01 21.62
C HIS A 557 18.67 -11.69 21.04
N CYS A 558 17.46 -11.29 21.44
CA CYS A 558 16.78 -10.10 20.98
C CYS A 558 16.56 -9.14 22.15
N GLN A 559 16.58 -7.86 21.85
CA GLN A 559 16.36 -6.78 22.82
C GLN A 559 15.21 -5.91 22.34
N ASN A 560 14.56 -5.26 23.30
CA ASN A 560 13.55 -4.26 23.00
C ASN A 560 14.18 -3.01 22.38
N ILE A 561 13.67 -2.65 21.21
CA ILE A 561 14.02 -1.43 20.48
C ILE A 561 12.95 -0.36 20.70
N GLN A 562 13.38 0.89 20.68
CA GLN A 562 12.50 2.06 20.82
C GLN A 562 12.96 3.14 19.84
N VAL A 563 12.45 3.08 18.61
CA VAL A 563 12.80 4.01 17.54
C VAL A 563 11.77 5.13 17.48
N ASN A 564 12.13 6.30 17.99
CA ASN A 564 11.29 7.50 18.09
C ASN A 564 11.78 8.66 17.21
N PHE A 565 13.01 8.60 16.70
CA PHE A 565 13.60 9.63 15.84
C PHE A 565 12.87 9.97 14.55
N PRO A 566 11.97 9.14 13.97
CA PRO A 566 11.11 9.62 12.90
C PRO A 566 10.23 10.80 13.33
N ALA A 567 9.68 10.78 14.54
CA ALA A 567 8.86 11.88 15.05
C ALA A 567 9.70 13.14 15.35
N GLN A 568 10.96 12.96 15.76
CA GLN A 568 11.87 14.09 15.96
C GLN A 568 12.24 14.74 14.62
N LEU A 569 12.46 13.93 13.58
CA LEU A 569 12.73 14.42 12.23
C LEU A 569 11.53 15.16 11.62
N GLN A 570 10.30 14.70 11.90
CA GLN A 570 9.09 15.43 11.50
C GLN A 570 9.03 16.86 12.07
N ASN A 571 9.60 17.10 13.26
CA ASN A 571 9.64 18.45 13.85
C ASN A 571 10.50 19.43 13.05
N PHE A 572 11.34 18.96 12.11
CA PHE A 572 12.06 19.82 11.18
C PHE A 572 11.09 20.52 10.19
N VAL A 573 10.02 19.83 9.79
CA VAL A 573 9.01 20.35 8.87
C VAL A 573 8.01 21.21 9.63
N THR A 574 8.47 22.39 10.03
CA THR A 574 7.66 23.38 10.76
C THR A 574 6.70 24.14 9.83
N PRO A 575 5.60 24.72 10.35
CA PRO A 575 4.75 25.61 9.57
C PRO A 575 5.52 26.79 8.95
N THR A 576 6.52 27.31 9.66
CA THR A 576 7.38 28.37 9.14
C THR A 576 8.21 27.90 7.95
N LEU A 577 8.80 26.70 8.02
CA LEU A 577 9.53 26.12 6.88
C LEU A 577 8.60 25.96 5.68
N THR A 578 7.45 25.31 5.85
CA THR A 578 6.56 25.02 4.71
C THR A 578 5.97 26.28 4.09
N GLN A 579 5.68 27.30 4.90
CA GLN A 579 5.25 28.60 4.40
C GLN A 579 6.34 29.27 3.56
N ARG A 580 7.57 29.39 4.09
CA ARG A 580 8.69 30.00 3.35
C ARG A 580 8.99 29.27 2.05
N LEU A 581 8.97 27.93 2.06
CA LEU A 581 9.16 27.13 0.86
C LEU A 581 8.10 27.43 -0.22
N ALA A 582 6.83 27.51 0.17
CA ALA A 582 5.74 27.80 -0.77
C ALA A 582 5.73 29.25 -1.28
N GLU A 583 6.09 30.21 -0.44
CA GLU A 583 6.05 31.65 -0.80
C GLU A 583 7.31 32.11 -1.54
N GLU A 584 8.48 31.58 -1.16
CA GLU A 584 9.76 32.12 -1.62
C GLU A 584 10.45 31.23 -2.67
N ALA A 585 10.23 29.91 -2.65
CA ALA A 585 10.93 28.96 -3.52
C ALA A 585 10.04 28.32 -4.59
N LEU A 586 8.72 28.46 -4.53
CA LEU A 586 7.79 27.88 -5.50
C LEU A 586 7.30 28.92 -6.50
N SER A 587 7.31 28.54 -7.77
CA SER A 587 6.68 29.28 -8.87
C SER A 587 5.85 28.32 -9.74
N ILE A 588 4.93 28.88 -10.52
CA ILE A 588 4.17 28.14 -11.54
C ILE A 588 4.68 28.56 -12.93
N GLN A 589 4.97 27.57 -13.77
CA GLN A 589 5.23 27.77 -15.19
C GLN A 589 3.97 27.49 -16.01
N TYR A 590 3.84 28.11 -17.18
CA TYR A 590 2.76 27.87 -18.15
C TYR A 590 1.37 28.27 -17.66
N GLY A 591 1.29 29.05 -16.58
CA GLY A 591 0.05 29.59 -16.07
C GLY A 591 0.26 30.75 -15.10
N THR A 592 -0.70 31.67 -15.07
CA THR A 592 -0.68 32.86 -14.22
C THR A 592 -1.99 32.98 -13.45
N PHE A 593 -1.92 33.19 -12.14
CA PHE A 593 -3.10 33.48 -11.33
C PHE A 593 -3.70 34.84 -11.69
N LEU A 594 -5.03 34.98 -11.59
CA LEU A 594 -5.71 36.22 -11.94
C LEU A 594 -5.43 37.37 -10.96
N SER A 595 -5.05 37.05 -9.72
CA SER A 595 -4.72 38.01 -8.68
C SER A 595 -3.58 37.50 -7.79
N LYS A 596 -2.90 38.42 -7.10
CA LYS A 596 -1.91 38.06 -6.06
C LYS A 596 -2.56 37.36 -4.86
N GLU A 597 -3.84 37.64 -4.60
CA GLU A 597 -4.61 37.01 -3.54
C GLU A 597 -4.87 35.53 -3.85
N ASP A 598 -5.17 35.20 -5.12
CA ASP A 598 -5.32 33.82 -5.58
C ASP A 598 -3.99 33.05 -5.49
N GLU A 599 -2.88 33.68 -5.88
CA GLU A 599 -1.54 33.09 -5.78
C GLU A 599 -1.16 32.83 -4.30
N ALA A 600 -1.39 33.80 -3.41
CA ALA A 600 -1.13 33.63 -1.98
C ALA A 600 -2.04 32.54 -1.37
N ALA A 601 -3.31 32.47 -1.78
CA ALA A 601 -4.23 31.43 -1.35
C ALA A 601 -3.80 30.04 -1.85
N TYR A 602 -3.23 29.95 -3.05
CA TYR A 602 -2.62 28.74 -3.58
C TYR A 602 -1.41 28.31 -2.75
N GLN A 603 -0.43 29.20 -2.55
CA GLN A 603 0.78 28.93 -1.78
C GLN A 603 0.46 28.52 -0.33
N ALA A 604 -0.51 29.17 0.31
CA ALA A 604 -0.98 28.80 1.64
C ALA A 604 -1.59 27.39 1.68
N GLN A 605 -2.27 26.96 0.62
CA GLN A 605 -2.77 25.59 0.50
C GLN A 605 -1.64 24.59 0.25
N VAL A 606 -0.63 24.96 -0.55
CA VAL A 606 0.56 24.13 -0.77
C VAL A 606 1.33 23.90 0.54
N ALA A 607 1.60 24.97 1.29
CA ALA A 607 2.28 24.89 2.59
C ALA A 607 1.56 23.97 3.58
N ARG A 608 0.21 23.92 3.55
CA ARG A 608 -0.62 23.02 4.37
C ARG A 608 -0.67 21.58 3.85
N ALA A 609 -0.41 21.37 2.56
CA ALA A 609 -0.44 20.07 1.92
C ALA A 609 0.88 19.28 2.09
N ILE A 610 1.99 19.94 2.43
CA ILE A 610 3.26 19.29 2.76
C ILE A 610 3.09 18.45 4.05
N GLN A 611 3.47 17.17 3.96
CA GLN A 611 3.32 16.19 5.05
C GLN A 611 4.66 15.90 5.74
N PRO A 612 4.85 16.27 7.01
CA PRO A 612 6.07 15.97 7.77
C PRO A 612 6.43 14.48 7.80
N GLU A 613 5.43 13.60 7.85
CA GLU A 613 5.63 12.15 7.88
C GLU A 613 6.32 11.64 6.61
N ARG A 614 5.98 12.22 5.45
CA ARG A 614 6.64 11.84 4.19
C ARG A 614 8.11 12.27 4.17
N PHE A 615 8.45 13.42 4.75
CA PHE A 615 9.84 13.86 4.91
C PHE A 615 10.66 12.83 5.71
N ALA A 616 10.15 12.42 6.87
CA ALA A 616 10.82 11.40 7.68
C ALA A 616 10.88 10.04 6.97
N SER A 617 9.84 9.66 6.24
CA SER A 617 9.80 8.40 5.49
C SER A 617 10.86 8.37 4.38
N GLN A 618 10.98 9.41 3.56
CA GLN A 618 11.93 9.42 2.45
C GLN A 618 13.39 9.41 2.91
N LEU A 619 13.72 10.00 4.06
CA LEU A 619 15.08 9.95 4.61
C LEU A 619 15.35 8.61 5.32
N LEU A 620 14.44 8.16 6.18
CA LEU A 620 14.72 7.03 7.06
C LEU A 620 14.33 5.68 6.46
N TYR A 621 13.22 5.61 5.73
CA TYR A 621 12.80 4.38 5.06
C TYR A 621 13.52 4.22 3.72
N ASP A 622 13.30 5.15 2.78
CA ASP A 622 13.77 4.99 1.39
C ASP A 622 15.29 5.07 1.27
N ARG A 623 15.95 5.94 2.05
CA ARG A 623 17.41 6.11 2.00
C ARG A 623 18.15 5.33 3.07
N ALA A 624 17.77 5.39 4.35
CA ALA A 624 18.53 4.72 5.41
C ALA A 624 18.24 3.21 5.51
N LEU A 625 16.97 2.81 5.64
CA LEU A 625 16.56 1.43 5.88
C LEU A 625 16.70 0.56 4.63
N MET A 626 16.21 1.02 3.47
CA MET A 626 16.34 0.25 2.23
C MET A 626 17.81 0.04 1.83
N ASP A 627 18.69 1.03 2.10
CA ASP A 627 20.13 0.87 1.87
C ASP A 627 20.76 -0.17 2.82
N ALA A 628 20.35 -0.18 4.10
CA ALA A 628 20.78 -1.19 5.06
C ALA A 628 20.42 -2.62 4.61
N GLU A 629 19.29 -2.79 3.92
CA GLU A 629 18.76 -4.06 3.40
C GLU A 629 19.40 -4.51 2.07
N ARG A 630 20.36 -3.75 1.49
CA ARG A 630 20.98 -4.09 0.20
C ARG A 630 21.92 -5.29 0.23
N VAL A 631 22.36 -5.73 1.42
CA VAL A 631 23.35 -6.80 1.58
C VAL A 631 22.77 -7.93 2.44
N PRO A 632 23.14 -9.20 2.20
CA PRO A 632 22.67 -10.32 3.01
C PRO A 632 22.97 -10.11 4.48
N GLY A 633 21.98 -10.38 5.33
CA GLY A 633 22.14 -10.18 6.74
C GLY A 633 20.96 -10.62 7.59
N SER A 634 21.25 -10.74 8.88
CA SER A 634 20.26 -10.88 9.94
C SER A 634 19.52 -9.56 10.19
N PHE A 635 18.41 -9.65 10.93
CA PHE A 635 17.72 -8.45 11.39
C PHE A 635 18.61 -7.56 12.28
N GLY A 636 19.55 -8.15 13.02
CA GLY A 636 20.51 -7.41 13.84
C GLY A 636 21.45 -6.57 12.97
N VAL A 637 22.04 -7.16 11.94
CA VAL A 637 22.94 -6.45 11.01
C VAL A 637 22.21 -5.34 10.27
N TRP A 638 21.04 -5.62 9.71
CA TRP A 638 20.26 -4.60 9.01
C TRP A 638 19.83 -3.47 9.94
N PHE A 639 19.42 -3.80 11.18
CA PHE A 639 19.06 -2.77 12.14
C PHE A 639 20.24 -1.88 12.53
N GLN A 640 21.42 -2.45 12.78
CA GLN A 640 22.60 -1.66 13.10
C GLN A 640 23.03 -0.75 11.93
N ARG A 641 23.03 -1.28 10.71
CA ARG A 641 23.26 -0.46 9.52
C ARG A 641 22.21 0.64 9.35
N PHE A 642 20.95 0.36 9.65
CA PHE A 642 19.91 1.38 9.64
C PHE A 642 20.19 2.49 10.67
N ILE A 643 20.64 2.15 11.89
CA ILE A 643 21.03 3.15 12.91
C ILE A 643 22.26 3.95 12.44
N GLU A 644 23.25 3.30 11.84
CA GLU A 644 24.43 3.95 11.25
C GLU A 644 24.02 4.90 10.13
N ASN A 645 23.28 4.41 9.13
CA ASN A 645 22.75 5.18 8.01
C ASN A 645 21.87 6.36 8.48
N SER A 646 21.07 6.18 9.54
CA SER A 646 20.25 7.25 10.11
C SER A 646 21.07 8.35 10.78
N THR A 647 22.27 8.04 11.26
CA THR A 647 23.18 9.02 11.87
C THR A 647 23.56 10.13 10.88
N HIS A 648 23.65 9.82 9.58
CA HIS A 648 23.95 10.79 8.52
C HIS A 648 22.96 11.95 8.44
N TYR A 649 21.70 11.71 8.85
CA TYR A 649 20.60 12.67 8.75
C TYR A 649 20.23 13.30 10.10
N LEU A 650 20.69 12.74 11.21
CA LEU A 650 20.18 13.06 12.55
C LEU A 650 21.25 13.57 13.52
N LYS A 651 22.51 13.67 13.08
CA LYS A 651 23.63 14.14 13.90
C LYS A 651 24.37 15.28 13.19
N GLN A 652 24.61 16.38 13.90
CA GLN A 652 25.42 17.48 13.37
C GLN A 652 26.94 17.22 13.50
N PRO A 653 27.75 17.69 12.54
CA PRO A 653 27.33 18.27 11.25
C PRO A 653 26.68 17.20 10.34
N LEU A 654 25.64 17.60 9.60
CA LEU A 654 24.90 16.68 8.73
C LEU A 654 25.79 16.24 7.57
N GLN A 655 25.88 14.92 7.35
CA GLN A 655 26.53 14.36 6.17
C GLN A 655 25.55 14.27 4.99
N GLY A 656 24.28 13.99 5.27
CA GLY A 656 23.20 13.92 4.27
C GLY A 656 22.43 15.23 4.10
N ARG A 657 23.09 16.40 4.17
CA ARG A 657 22.41 17.70 4.06
C ARG A 657 21.75 17.90 2.68
N GLU A 658 22.40 17.47 1.61
CA GLU A 658 21.84 17.55 0.25
C GLU A 658 20.54 16.74 0.10
N ASP A 659 20.42 15.63 0.83
CA ASP A 659 19.20 14.82 0.81
C ASP A 659 17.99 15.58 1.39
N TYR A 660 18.20 16.52 2.32
CA TYR A 660 17.11 17.36 2.83
C TYR A 660 16.53 18.22 1.71
N ASP A 661 17.39 18.83 0.89
CA ASP A 661 16.96 19.67 -0.24
C ASP A 661 16.17 18.85 -1.27
N VAL A 662 16.70 17.68 -1.65
CA VAL A 662 16.04 16.78 -2.62
C VAL A 662 14.66 16.35 -2.12
N VAL A 663 14.56 15.91 -0.86
CA VAL A 663 13.29 15.48 -0.27
C VAL A 663 12.31 16.65 -0.21
N LEU A 664 12.73 17.84 0.22
CA LEU A 664 11.84 18.98 0.33
C LEU A 664 11.38 19.50 -1.02
N GLU A 665 12.24 19.46 -2.04
CA GLU A 665 11.86 19.77 -3.42
C GLU A 665 10.78 18.82 -3.94
N GLU A 666 10.96 17.51 -3.74
CA GLU A 666 9.96 16.49 -4.10
C GLU A 666 8.64 16.72 -3.37
N LEU A 667 8.66 16.95 -2.06
CA LEU A 667 7.47 17.19 -1.26
C LEU A 667 6.74 18.47 -1.65
N LEU A 668 7.49 19.56 -1.90
CA LEU A 668 6.93 20.83 -2.35
C LEU A 668 6.28 20.68 -3.72
N THR A 669 6.96 19.99 -4.65
CA THR A 669 6.44 19.72 -6.00
C THR A 669 5.18 18.86 -5.96
N ASP A 670 5.18 17.76 -5.21
CA ASP A 670 4.02 16.88 -5.04
C ASP A 670 2.83 17.62 -4.42
N ALA A 671 3.07 18.42 -3.38
CA ALA A 671 2.04 19.22 -2.73
C ALA A 671 1.49 20.28 -3.70
N ALA A 672 2.36 20.97 -4.44
CA ALA A 672 2.00 21.97 -5.43
C ALA A 672 1.11 21.38 -6.55
N ARG A 673 1.48 20.21 -7.10
CA ARG A 673 0.68 19.47 -8.10
C ARG A 673 -0.67 19.06 -7.54
N LEU A 674 -0.70 18.49 -6.33
CA LEU A 674 -1.94 18.08 -5.68
C LEU A 674 -2.92 19.25 -5.53
N VAL A 675 -2.43 20.42 -5.13
CA VAL A 675 -3.26 21.63 -4.99
C VAL A 675 -3.73 22.15 -6.36
N LEU A 676 -2.86 22.19 -7.38
CA LEU A 676 -3.26 22.57 -8.75
C LEU A 676 -4.44 21.72 -9.23
N HIS A 677 -4.35 20.41 -9.09
CA HIS A 677 -5.40 19.51 -9.55
C HIS A 677 -6.72 19.65 -8.79
N ARG A 678 -6.66 19.86 -7.46
CA ARG A 678 -7.86 19.82 -6.60
C ARG A 678 -8.53 21.18 -6.42
N LYS A 679 -7.75 22.26 -6.56
CA LYS A 679 -8.12 23.60 -6.09
C LYS A 679 -7.99 24.67 -7.15
N VAL A 680 -7.51 24.32 -8.35
CA VAL A 680 -7.39 25.27 -9.46
C VAL A 680 -8.34 24.89 -10.58
N ARG A 681 -8.83 25.90 -11.29
CA ARG A 681 -9.60 25.76 -12.53
C ARG A 681 -8.90 26.53 -13.65
N TYR A 682 -8.80 25.91 -14.83
CA TYR A 682 -8.23 26.58 -15.99
C TYR A 682 -9.29 27.53 -16.59
N VAL A 683 -8.87 28.75 -16.94
CA VAL A 683 -9.73 29.75 -17.59
C VAL A 683 -9.08 30.24 -18.89
N SER A 684 -9.86 30.30 -19.97
CA SER A 684 -9.37 30.76 -21.27
C SER A 684 -9.39 32.28 -21.36
N GLU A 685 -8.65 32.86 -22.30
CA GLU A 685 -8.92 34.22 -22.76
C GLU A 685 -10.36 34.27 -23.30
N THR A 686 -11.17 35.16 -22.76
CA THR A 686 -12.34 35.72 -23.48
C THR A 686 -11.88 36.90 -24.30
#